data_AF-A0A6N2RBD9-F1
#
_entry.id   AF-A0A6N2RBD9-F1
#
_cell.length_a   1.000
_cell.length_b   1.000
_cell.length_c   1.000
_cell.angle_alpha   90.00
_cell.angle_beta   90.00
_cell.angle_gamma   90.00
#
_symmetry.space_group_name_H-M   'P 1'
#
loop_
_entity.id
_entity.type
_entity.pdbx_description
1 polymer ?
#
loop_
_entity_poly.entity_id
_entity_poly.type
_entity_poly.pdbx_seq_one_letter_code
_entity_poly.pdbx_strand_id
1 'polypeptide(L)'
;MRKLNWCGWVPAVLAACSLAHAEEIGIGVLNGTAATEAAFRQAEPGTLAEEGKTWNFIKPAANAATTVSTLKTAAGVSTEASCAINPGYCASNGIFASGRNRDYLLMDSWAGIRGTENVVISRLPDSMAEYCHVEIYGDCNDSDRDMLYTVNGLTGTIQDRGTFSGAFQEGVNRLTLKYVPVTGGTITITGNGASQTRSAINAVRLTAPSPGIVTFTATPSEIMEDSTSGAVLSWKTWKCGAVTLSTRDGRDIPATTEDGTGSVTVKPDATTTYILSAACEDGTVSKEEVTVTVRKQEPEILLFESDKKRVAPGSDEKATLTWSTVKAESLALTANGAEIPITSTAGAGSVQVSPAETTQYTLTLTAADGTEKSKSLIISVLAENTPNVLVFLVDDMGWQDTSVPFYYKDGQPVVTELNAFYKTPSMERLAAQGMKFTNAYSCPLCSPGRTSLMTGKTSARHRVTNWTAVNAPTLNEYSGGLPHIRAPQWNMAGMSQQEIPLPRVLKDAGYRTITVGKAHFAPSNQLYSNPANLGFDVNIAGCSAGQPASYRGEDQFGSGNTHVPDLEEYYGTTAAEDRKRNFLTNALTLEMKKQIKAAVDENAPFFAYMTHYAVHQRHDQPDPNGDYDTYPSGTSFEPGVSIGGNLRNFGTLIGGMDKSLGDLMDYLKELGVANRTLVIFMSDNGGDAPIQQSYSGDIPWLEKISAVAPLRGRKGSRYEGGTRIPMIVGWAEVDSSSPIQQEYPIPQNSVNHDIVAIWDIYPTILNMLKLKVPVGHQVDGEDISPYFRGDSSFHRTQKIFQHFPHHHSYANFYSTCRKGDWKVIYNYMDQYAHTDLYSGNGYRTAGRFPWQLFNLKDDIGESNDLAQDPAQQERLMRMARSLIRELRQADAQYPVLTRNGQAVGTAYIRMPDFPDVDSDGDGVPDLVEDANGNGVIDPGETDPDDASSFVPIRQ
;
A
#
# COMPACT_ATOMS: atom_id res chain seq x y z
N MET A 1 -30.53 -27.45 26.58
CA MET A 1 -31.18 -28.80 26.59
C MET A 1 -32.54 -28.71 25.92
N ARG A 2 -33.14 -29.85 25.53
CA ARG A 2 -34.36 -29.95 24.69
C ARG A 2 -35.69 -29.76 25.45
N LYS A 3 -36.78 -29.62 24.65
CA LYS A 3 -38.23 -29.82 24.93
C LYS A 3 -38.99 -28.56 25.44
N LEU A 4 -40.28 -28.32 25.16
CA LEU A 4 -41.41 -29.20 24.73
C LEU A 4 -42.35 -28.56 23.65
N ASN A 5 -43.14 -29.43 22.97
CA ASN A 5 -44.54 -29.31 22.47
C ASN A 5 -44.96 -28.13 21.54
N TRP A 6 -45.62 -28.32 20.37
CA TRP A 6 -46.89 -28.98 19.93
C TRP A 6 -48.13 -28.04 19.86
N CYS A 7 -48.93 -28.21 18.80
CA CYS A 7 -50.15 -27.46 18.36
C CYS A 7 -49.91 -26.03 17.79
N GLY A 8 -50.50 -25.62 16.66
CA GLY A 8 -51.48 -26.28 15.76
C GLY A 8 -51.50 -25.72 14.32
N TRP A 9 -52.42 -26.22 13.46
CA TRP A 9 -52.53 -25.92 12.01
C TRP A 9 -53.77 -25.07 11.66
N VAL A 10 -53.61 -24.10 10.74
CA VAL A 10 -54.36 -23.79 9.47
C VAL A 10 -55.89 -24.13 9.43
N PRO A 11 -56.84 -23.28 8.93
CA PRO A 11 -56.77 -22.35 7.77
C PRO A 11 -57.37 -20.92 7.97
N ALA A 12 -57.51 -20.18 6.85
CA ALA A 12 -57.89 -18.76 6.75
C ALA A 12 -59.39 -18.49 6.46
N VAL A 13 -59.67 -17.20 6.25
CA VAL A 13 -60.85 -16.57 5.58
C VAL A 13 -62.09 -16.27 6.44
N LEU A 14 -62.23 -14.99 6.84
CA LEU A 14 -63.26 -14.10 6.28
C LEU A 14 -62.96 -12.64 6.66
N ALA A 15 -62.21 -11.94 5.82
CA ALA A 15 -62.20 -10.48 5.80
C ALA A 15 -63.32 -10.01 4.86
N ALA A 16 -64.14 -9.05 5.31
CA ALA A 16 -65.16 -8.42 4.49
C ALA A 16 -64.87 -6.91 4.39
N CYS A 17 -64.98 -6.37 3.17
CA CYS A 17 -64.72 -4.99 2.77
C CYS A 17 -63.24 -4.54 2.87
N SER A 18 -62.64 -3.86 1.88
CA SER A 18 -63.18 -3.31 0.62
C SER A 18 -62.16 -3.39 -0.52
N LEU A 19 -62.55 -4.01 -1.64
CA LEU A 19 -61.77 -4.00 -2.89
C LEU A 19 -62.05 -2.71 -3.68
N ALA A 20 -61.25 -1.67 -3.46
CA ALA A 20 -61.09 -0.63 -4.47
C ALA A 20 -60.31 -1.23 -5.65
N HIS A 21 -60.96 -1.36 -6.80
CA HIS A 21 -60.34 -1.92 -8.00
C HIS A 21 -59.44 -0.85 -8.61
N ALA A 22 -58.12 -1.00 -8.49
CA ALA A 22 -57.18 -0.22 -9.30
C ALA A 22 -57.15 -0.80 -10.72
N GLU A 23 -57.38 0.04 -11.72
CA GLU A 23 -57.20 -0.35 -13.12
C GLU A 23 -55.71 -0.50 -13.43
N GLU A 24 -55.27 -1.71 -13.78
CA GLU A 24 -53.90 -2.01 -14.19
C GLU A 24 -53.86 -2.25 -15.70
N ILE A 25 -52.93 -1.57 -16.40
CA ILE A 25 -52.91 -1.49 -17.87
C ILE A 25 -51.48 -1.65 -18.39
N GLY A 26 -51.25 -2.72 -19.15
CA GLY A 26 -49.99 -2.98 -19.87
C GLY A 26 -50.01 -2.41 -21.29
N ILE A 27 -49.04 -1.56 -21.61
CA ILE A 27 -48.85 -0.91 -22.93
C ILE A 27 -47.61 -1.54 -23.61
N GLY A 28 -47.52 -1.47 -24.95
CA GLY A 28 -46.41 -2.03 -25.74
C GLY A 28 -45.73 -1.00 -26.67
N VAL A 29 -44.57 -1.32 -27.25
CA VAL A 29 -43.82 -0.42 -28.16
C VAL A 29 -43.33 -1.17 -29.40
N LEU A 30 -43.25 -0.48 -30.55
CA LEU A 30 -42.55 -0.95 -31.75
C LEU A 30 -41.54 0.11 -32.23
N ASN A 31 -40.35 -0.35 -32.62
CA ASN A 31 -39.22 0.48 -33.01
C ASN A 31 -39.24 0.78 -34.53
N GLY A 32 -38.65 1.90 -34.96
CA GLY A 32 -38.96 2.51 -36.26
C GLY A 32 -38.24 1.94 -37.50
N THR A 33 -38.95 1.88 -38.63
CA THR A 33 -38.40 1.96 -40.02
C THR A 33 -39.45 2.54 -40.99
N ALA A 34 -39.04 3.01 -42.16
CA ALA A 34 -39.83 3.86 -43.07
C ALA A 34 -40.98 3.18 -43.86
N ALA A 35 -41.43 1.98 -43.48
CA ALA A 35 -42.40 1.19 -44.26
C ALA A 35 -43.88 1.34 -43.86
N THR A 36 -44.17 1.98 -42.72
CA THR A 36 -45.50 1.91 -42.06
C THR A 36 -46.47 3.04 -42.47
N GLU A 37 -46.02 4.04 -43.23
CA GLU A 37 -46.75 5.32 -43.41
C GLU A 37 -47.93 5.26 -44.41
N ALA A 38 -47.97 4.26 -45.28
CA ALA A 38 -48.89 4.23 -46.43
C ALA A 38 -50.28 3.62 -46.15
N ALA A 39 -50.45 2.85 -45.07
CA ALA A 39 -51.68 2.09 -44.81
C ALA A 39 -52.72 2.83 -43.96
N PHE A 40 -52.35 3.92 -43.29
CA PHE A 40 -53.16 4.54 -42.22
C PHE A 40 -53.95 5.80 -42.62
N ARG A 41 -53.84 6.26 -43.88
CA ARG A 41 -54.36 7.59 -44.30
C ARG A 41 -55.88 7.65 -44.64
N GLN A 42 -56.68 6.61 -44.37
CA GLN A 42 -58.05 6.48 -44.95
C GLN A 42 -59.16 5.83 -44.06
N ALA A 43 -59.23 6.05 -42.73
CA ALA A 43 -60.35 5.53 -41.92
C ALA A 43 -60.79 6.45 -40.75
N GLU A 44 -62.09 6.44 -40.41
CA GLU A 44 -62.76 7.32 -39.43
C GLU A 44 -63.37 6.57 -38.21
N PRO A 45 -63.73 7.25 -37.09
CA PRO A 45 -63.89 6.61 -35.77
C PRO A 45 -65.31 6.51 -35.20
N GLY A 46 -65.55 5.49 -34.33
CA GLY A 46 -66.73 5.40 -33.46
C GLY A 46 -66.94 4.08 -32.69
N THR A 47 -67.61 4.18 -31.53
CA THR A 47 -68.19 3.11 -30.65
C THR A 47 -67.29 2.24 -29.75
N LEU A 48 -67.81 1.98 -28.54
CA LEU A 48 -67.26 1.21 -27.42
C LEU A 48 -67.49 -0.31 -27.59
N ALA A 49 -66.63 -1.16 -27.01
CA ALA A 49 -66.91 -2.59 -26.79
C ALA A 49 -66.10 -3.17 -25.61
N GLU A 50 -66.65 -4.24 -25.02
CA GLU A 50 -66.44 -4.87 -23.70
C GLU A 50 -65.05 -5.48 -23.38
N GLU A 51 -64.90 -5.95 -22.13
CA GLU A 51 -63.74 -6.62 -21.55
C GLU A 51 -63.05 -7.68 -22.44
N GLY A 52 -61.72 -7.64 -22.44
CA GLY A 52 -60.89 -8.83 -22.62
C GLY A 52 -60.10 -8.98 -23.92
N LYS A 53 -60.21 -8.09 -24.92
CA LYS A 53 -59.40 -8.17 -26.16
C LYS A 53 -58.92 -6.84 -26.77
N THR A 54 -57.59 -6.75 -26.90
CA THR A 54 -56.77 -5.89 -27.81
C THR A 54 -56.67 -4.37 -27.56
N TRP A 55 -55.43 -3.86 -27.73
CA TRP A 55 -54.98 -2.49 -27.46
C TRP A 55 -54.79 -1.66 -28.75
N ASN A 56 -54.98 -0.34 -28.69
CA ASN A 56 -54.82 0.58 -29.83
C ASN A 56 -53.86 1.76 -29.52
N PHE A 57 -53.00 2.13 -30.47
CA PHE A 57 -51.96 3.16 -30.34
C PHE A 57 -52.15 4.34 -31.31
N ILE A 58 -51.73 5.56 -30.94
CA ILE A 58 -51.74 6.77 -31.80
C ILE A 58 -50.49 7.64 -31.54
N LYS A 59 -49.89 8.24 -32.58
CA LYS A 59 -48.76 9.19 -32.50
C LYS A 59 -48.97 10.44 -33.40
N PRO A 60 -48.43 11.64 -33.08
CA PRO A 60 -48.67 12.90 -33.82
C PRO A 60 -47.86 13.11 -35.11
N ALA A 61 -48.19 14.19 -35.84
CA ALA A 61 -47.58 14.61 -37.10
C ALA A 61 -46.45 15.66 -36.95
N ALA A 62 -45.59 15.76 -37.97
CA ALA A 62 -44.49 16.74 -38.08
C ALA A 62 -44.26 17.17 -39.55
N ASN A 63 -43.59 18.31 -39.73
CA ASN A 63 -43.11 18.88 -41.01
C ASN A 63 -41.62 19.24 -40.84
N ALA A 64 -40.71 19.11 -41.81
CA ALA A 64 -40.83 18.65 -43.21
C ALA A 64 -39.45 18.21 -43.81
N ALA A 65 -39.51 17.51 -44.96
CA ALA A 65 -38.45 17.26 -45.97
C ALA A 65 -37.27 16.32 -45.55
N THR A 66 -36.71 15.40 -46.36
CA THR A 66 -36.94 14.87 -47.74
C THR A 66 -36.06 13.60 -47.90
N THR A 67 -36.28 12.54 -48.70
CA THR A 67 -37.34 12.15 -49.68
C THR A 67 -37.56 10.60 -49.60
N VAL A 68 -38.11 9.92 -50.62
CA VAL A 68 -38.58 8.51 -50.58
C VAL A 68 -38.34 7.77 -51.92
N SER A 69 -38.08 6.46 -51.89
CA SER A 69 -38.50 5.54 -52.98
C SER A 69 -38.81 4.09 -52.52
N THR A 70 -40.03 3.67 -52.87
CA THR A 70 -40.68 2.34 -52.89
C THR A 70 -39.87 1.03 -52.93
N LEU A 71 -40.41 -0.05 -52.30
CA LEU A 71 -40.83 -1.30 -52.99
C LEU A 71 -41.59 -2.30 -52.07
N LYS A 72 -42.16 -3.38 -52.65
CA LYS A 72 -43.05 -4.37 -51.98
C LYS A 72 -42.68 -5.84 -52.27
N THR A 73 -42.80 -6.68 -51.23
CA THR A 73 -43.24 -8.11 -51.17
C THR A 73 -42.47 -9.27 -51.83
N ALA A 74 -42.49 -10.38 -51.06
CA ALA A 74 -42.66 -11.80 -51.45
C ALA A 74 -41.44 -12.74 -51.65
N ALA A 75 -41.53 -13.88 -50.94
CA ALA A 75 -40.90 -15.20 -51.12
C ALA A 75 -39.73 -15.40 -52.12
N GLY A 76 -38.58 -15.86 -51.61
CA GLY A 76 -37.49 -16.46 -52.39
C GLY A 76 -36.19 -16.57 -51.58
N VAL A 77 -35.39 -17.63 -51.74
CA VAL A 77 -34.18 -17.91 -50.92
C VAL A 77 -32.93 -18.15 -51.77
N SER A 78 -31.87 -17.38 -51.50
CA SER A 78 -30.42 -17.71 -51.63
C SER A 78 -29.62 -16.46 -51.17
N THR A 79 -28.86 -16.46 -50.07
CA THR A 79 -27.40 -16.74 -49.94
C THR A 79 -26.51 -15.93 -50.91
N GLU A 80 -25.39 -15.29 -50.55
CA GLU A 80 -24.37 -15.58 -49.50
C GLU A 80 -23.70 -14.30 -48.88
N ALA A 81 -22.92 -14.51 -47.79
CA ALA A 81 -21.68 -13.79 -47.37
C ALA A 81 -21.71 -12.27 -47.05
N SER A 82 -20.91 -11.72 -46.11
CA SER A 82 -20.10 -12.29 -45.01
C SER A 82 -19.82 -11.19 -43.94
N CYS A 83 -19.25 -11.57 -42.79
CA CYS A 83 -19.09 -10.74 -41.59
C CYS A 83 -17.80 -9.90 -41.58
N ALA A 84 -17.79 -8.77 -40.84
CA ALA A 84 -16.57 -8.13 -40.36
C ALA A 84 -16.72 -7.59 -38.92
N ILE A 85 -16.02 -8.25 -37.97
CA ILE A 85 -15.47 -7.70 -36.70
C ILE A 85 -16.48 -7.18 -35.64
N ASN A 86 -16.45 -7.56 -34.35
CA ASN A 86 -15.98 -8.73 -33.58
C ASN A 86 -16.74 -8.70 -32.21
N PRO A 87 -16.53 -9.58 -31.20
CA PRO A 87 -17.63 -10.37 -30.65
C PRO A 87 -17.96 -10.06 -29.17
N GLY A 88 -19.16 -10.45 -28.71
CA GLY A 88 -19.43 -10.56 -27.29
C GLY A 88 -20.91 -10.51 -26.91
N TYR A 89 -21.32 -11.47 -26.07
CA TYR A 89 -22.65 -11.69 -25.50
C TYR A 89 -23.73 -12.09 -26.52
N CYS A 90 -24.12 -13.37 -26.62
CA CYS A 90 -24.78 -14.27 -25.64
C CYS A 90 -26.31 -14.09 -25.59
N ALA A 91 -27.00 -15.13 -26.08
CA ALA A 91 -28.37 -15.39 -25.67
C ALA A 91 -28.41 -15.68 -24.17
N SER A 92 -29.35 -15.07 -23.44
CA SER A 92 -29.72 -15.52 -22.11
C SER A 92 -31.23 -15.79 -22.08
N ASN A 93 -31.59 -17.03 -21.72
CA ASN A 93 -32.99 -17.38 -21.45
C ASN A 93 -33.33 -16.89 -20.05
N GLY A 94 -33.56 -15.59 -19.91
CA GLY A 94 -34.19 -15.01 -18.73
C GLY A 94 -35.62 -15.53 -18.59
N ILE A 95 -35.81 -16.60 -17.83
CA ILE A 95 -37.14 -17.12 -17.49
C ILE A 95 -37.81 -16.09 -16.56
N PHE A 96 -38.56 -15.15 -17.14
CA PHE A 96 -39.55 -14.39 -16.38
C PHE A 96 -40.48 -15.40 -15.69
N ALA A 97 -40.52 -15.35 -14.35
CA ALA A 97 -41.16 -16.37 -13.54
C ALA A 97 -42.61 -16.62 -13.99
N SER A 98 -42.90 -17.84 -14.41
CA SER A 98 -44.11 -18.24 -15.12
C SER A 98 -45.37 -18.34 -14.23
N GLY A 99 -45.51 -17.46 -13.22
CA GLY A 99 -46.54 -17.55 -12.20
C GLY A 99 -46.75 -16.30 -11.34
N ARG A 100 -47.13 -15.18 -11.98
CA ARG A 100 -47.99 -14.08 -11.46
C ARG A 100 -48.29 -13.07 -12.59
N ASN A 101 -49.20 -12.12 -12.36
CA ASN A 101 -49.87 -11.31 -13.39
C ASN A 101 -48.91 -10.47 -14.27
N ARG A 102 -49.37 -10.11 -15.49
CA ARG A 102 -48.54 -9.52 -16.57
C ARG A 102 -48.90 -8.04 -16.82
N ASP A 103 -48.55 -7.18 -15.87
CA ASP A 103 -49.05 -5.79 -15.83
C ASP A 103 -47.94 -4.75 -16.12
N TYR A 104 -46.96 -5.13 -16.96
CA TYR A 104 -45.77 -4.33 -17.28
C TYR A 104 -45.65 -4.03 -18.78
N LEU A 105 -45.22 -2.82 -19.14
CA LEU A 105 -44.61 -2.55 -20.44
C LEU A 105 -43.21 -3.16 -20.45
N LEU A 106 -43.02 -4.25 -21.20
CA LEU A 106 -41.73 -4.91 -21.38
C LEU A 106 -40.99 -4.37 -22.62
N MET A 107 -39.71 -4.07 -22.46
CA MET A 107 -38.78 -3.70 -23.54
C MET A 107 -37.75 -4.80 -23.73
N ASP A 108 -37.33 -5.06 -24.97
CA ASP A 108 -36.31 -6.08 -25.25
C ASP A 108 -34.96 -5.64 -24.67
N SER A 109 -34.40 -6.47 -23.78
CA SER A 109 -33.17 -6.24 -23.01
C SER A 109 -31.94 -5.80 -23.82
N TRP A 110 -31.90 -6.05 -25.13
CA TRP A 110 -30.80 -5.63 -26.02
C TRP A 110 -31.10 -4.39 -26.88
N ALA A 111 -32.37 -3.99 -26.91
CA ALA A 111 -32.88 -2.79 -27.59
C ALA A 111 -33.45 -1.75 -26.59
N GLY A 112 -33.11 -1.87 -25.31
CA GLY A 112 -33.49 -0.90 -24.28
C GLY A 112 -32.93 0.49 -24.56
N ILE A 113 -33.63 1.50 -24.04
CA ILE A 113 -33.34 2.92 -24.26
C ILE A 113 -31.92 3.27 -23.82
N ARG A 114 -31.11 3.77 -24.75
CA ARG A 114 -29.69 4.08 -24.51
C ARG A 114 -29.48 5.57 -24.28
N GLY A 115 -28.81 5.92 -23.19
CA GLY A 115 -28.46 7.31 -22.88
C GLY A 115 -29.70 8.16 -22.64
N THR A 116 -30.09 8.98 -23.62
CA THR A 116 -30.95 10.16 -23.50
C THR A 116 -32.31 10.07 -24.21
N GLU A 117 -32.82 8.86 -24.49
CA GLU A 117 -34.13 8.70 -25.16
C GLU A 117 -35.29 8.75 -24.15
N ASN A 118 -36.49 9.15 -24.62
CA ASN A 118 -37.67 9.35 -23.78
C ASN A 118 -38.72 8.25 -24.01
N VAL A 119 -39.17 7.58 -22.94
CA VAL A 119 -40.46 6.87 -22.94
C VAL A 119 -41.56 7.92 -22.73
N VAL A 120 -42.54 8.01 -23.62
CA VAL A 120 -43.73 8.85 -23.41
C VAL A 120 -44.96 7.95 -23.38
N ILE A 121 -45.61 7.89 -22.22
CA ILE A 121 -46.87 7.20 -21.99
C ILE A 121 -47.98 8.25 -22.00
N SER A 122 -49.08 8.02 -22.69
CA SER A 122 -50.18 8.98 -22.86
C SER A 122 -51.53 8.28 -22.83
N ARG A 123 -52.61 9.04 -22.60
CA ARG A 123 -53.99 8.52 -22.45
C ARG A 123 -54.14 7.60 -21.23
N LEU A 124 -53.62 8.07 -20.10
CA LEU A 124 -53.86 7.41 -18.82
C LEU A 124 -55.36 7.48 -18.47
N PRO A 125 -55.91 6.49 -17.73
CA PRO A 125 -57.28 6.54 -17.24
C PRO A 125 -57.53 7.76 -16.32
N ASP A 126 -58.79 8.16 -16.18
CA ASP A 126 -59.17 9.30 -15.31
C ASP A 126 -58.73 9.10 -13.84
N SER A 127 -58.63 7.85 -13.39
CA SER A 127 -58.09 7.46 -12.08
C SER A 127 -56.62 7.85 -11.86
N MET A 128 -55.89 8.14 -12.94
CA MET A 128 -54.50 8.61 -12.96
C MET A 128 -54.35 9.99 -13.61
N ALA A 129 -55.43 10.78 -13.78
CA ALA A 129 -55.40 12.01 -14.58
C ALA A 129 -54.45 13.10 -14.04
N GLU A 130 -54.23 13.14 -12.72
CA GLU A 130 -53.45 14.18 -12.05
C GLU A 130 -52.13 13.64 -11.45
N TYR A 131 -52.16 12.42 -10.91
CA TYR A 131 -51.01 11.75 -10.30
C TYR A 131 -51.00 10.24 -10.61
N CYS A 132 -49.81 9.64 -10.72
CA CYS A 132 -49.64 8.19 -10.75
C CYS A 132 -48.43 7.72 -9.90
N HIS A 133 -48.36 6.42 -9.62
CA HIS A 133 -47.14 5.78 -9.16
C HIS A 133 -46.43 5.16 -10.37
N VAL A 134 -45.13 5.41 -10.49
CA VAL A 134 -44.29 4.94 -11.60
C VAL A 134 -43.23 4.00 -11.06
N GLU A 135 -43.19 2.77 -11.56
CA GLU A 135 -42.06 1.85 -11.34
C GLU A 135 -41.26 1.70 -12.63
N ILE A 136 -39.95 1.89 -12.56
CA ILE A 136 -38.99 1.69 -13.64
C ILE A 136 -38.08 0.54 -13.23
N TYR A 137 -37.95 -0.44 -14.12
CA TYR A 137 -37.05 -1.58 -13.98
C TYR A 137 -35.97 -1.43 -15.05
N GLY A 138 -34.70 -1.42 -14.64
CA GLY A 138 -33.58 -1.10 -15.53
C GLY A 138 -32.29 -1.76 -15.07
N ASP A 139 -31.24 -1.59 -15.86
CA ASP A 139 -29.96 -2.27 -15.66
C ASP A 139 -28.78 -1.34 -16.01
N CYS A 140 -27.67 -1.51 -15.29
CA CYS A 140 -26.44 -0.72 -15.44
C CYS A 140 -25.20 -1.61 -15.25
N ASN A 141 -24.01 -1.11 -15.59
CA ASN A 141 -22.78 -1.90 -15.57
C ASN A 141 -21.71 -1.30 -14.64
N ASP A 142 -20.68 -2.10 -14.35
CA ASP A 142 -19.59 -1.80 -13.39
C ASP A 142 -18.88 -0.43 -13.59
N SER A 143 -18.98 0.20 -14.78
CA SER A 143 -18.44 1.54 -15.05
C SER A 143 -19.33 2.69 -14.55
N ASP A 144 -20.65 2.50 -14.52
CA ASP A 144 -21.64 3.54 -14.23
C ASP A 144 -22.36 3.20 -12.91
N ARG A 145 -21.78 3.62 -11.78
CA ARG A 145 -22.24 3.22 -10.43
C ARG A 145 -23.66 3.70 -10.05
N ASP A 146 -24.22 4.66 -10.77
CA ASP A 146 -25.51 5.29 -10.50
C ASP A 146 -26.20 5.70 -11.83
N MET A 147 -27.39 5.16 -12.12
CA MET A 147 -28.20 5.55 -13.29
C MET A 147 -29.37 6.46 -12.91
N LEU A 148 -29.31 7.70 -13.38
CA LEU A 148 -30.31 8.75 -13.10
C LEU A 148 -31.45 8.75 -14.13
N TYR A 149 -32.69 8.72 -13.65
CA TYR A 149 -33.92 8.84 -14.45
C TYR A 149 -34.72 10.07 -14.03
N THR A 150 -35.28 10.78 -15.01
CA THR A 150 -36.22 11.88 -14.77
C THR A 150 -37.60 11.51 -15.31
N VAL A 151 -38.65 11.65 -14.50
CA VAL A 151 -40.04 11.37 -14.84
C VAL A 151 -40.92 12.58 -14.55
N ASN A 152 -41.41 13.27 -15.59
CA ASN A 152 -42.17 14.52 -15.49
C ASN A 152 -41.62 15.54 -14.46
N GLY A 153 -40.28 15.64 -14.36
CA GLY A 153 -39.59 16.56 -13.45
C GLY A 153 -39.25 16.00 -12.06
N LEU A 154 -39.77 14.84 -11.67
CA LEU A 154 -39.21 14.08 -10.53
C LEU A 154 -37.99 13.29 -10.99
N THR A 155 -36.99 13.15 -10.14
CA THR A 155 -35.74 12.45 -10.48
C THR A 155 -35.47 11.35 -9.45
N GLY A 156 -34.98 10.20 -9.91
CA GLY A 156 -34.57 9.10 -9.05
C GLY A 156 -33.45 8.27 -9.69
N THR A 157 -32.74 7.51 -8.87
CA THR A 157 -31.54 6.77 -9.29
C THR A 157 -31.74 5.27 -9.06
N ILE A 158 -31.31 4.43 -10.00
CA ILE A 158 -31.05 3.01 -9.76
C ILE A 158 -29.54 2.89 -9.49
N GLN A 159 -29.16 2.41 -8.30
CA GLN A 159 -27.76 2.18 -7.92
C GLN A 159 -27.44 0.69 -8.02
N ASP A 160 -26.31 0.31 -8.62
CA ASP A 160 -25.77 -1.05 -8.50
C ASP A 160 -24.59 -1.08 -7.52
N ARG A 161 -24.44 -2.20 -6.82
CA ARG A 161 -23.37 -2.49 -5.85
C ARG A 161 -22.72 -3.87 -6.08
N GLY A 162 -22.84 -4.44 -7.28
CA GLY A 162 -22.27 -5.74 -7.61
C GLY A 162 -21.77 -5.86 -9.05
N THR A 163 -21.40 -7.10 -9.41
CA THR A 163 -21.11 -7.53 -10.78
C THR A 163 -22.36 -8.15 -11.38
N PHE A 164 -22.67 -7.82 -12.64
CA PHE A 164 -23.88 -8.28 -13.32
C PHE A 164 -24.04 -9.82 -13.29
N SER A 165 -25.04 -10.31 -12.56
CA SER A 165 -25.26 -11.76 -12.35
C SER A 165 -26.20 -12.43 -13.36
N GLY A 166 -26.80 -11.66 -14.28
CA GLY A 166 -27.77 -12.17 -15.26
C GLY A 166 -29.13 -12.61 -14.67
N ALA A 167 -29.37 -12.39 -13.38
CA ALA A 167 -30.61 -12.73 -12.69
C ALA A 167 -31.25 -11.49 -12.06
N PHE A 168 -32.52 -11.21 -12.40
CA PHE A 168 -33.29 -10.12 -11.79
C PHE A 168 -33.49 -10.36 -10.29
N GLN A 169 -33.03 -9.43 -9.46
CA GLN A 169 -33.34 -9.38 -8.02
C GLN A 169 -34.31 -8.24 -7.73
N GLU A 170 -35.45 -8.57 -7.14
CA GLU A 170 -36.50 -7.60 -6.81
C GLU A 170 -36.05 -6.67 -5.68
N GLY A 171 -35.72 -5.42 -6.04
CA GLY A 171 -35.31 -4.37 -5.10
C GLY A 171 -34.00 -3.67 -5.44
N VAL A 172 -33.12 -4.27 -6.24
CA VAL A 172 -31.86 -3.64 -6.69
C VAL A 172 -32.07 -2.90 -8.02
N ASN A 173 -32.70 -3.57 -8.98
CA ASN A 173 -32.87 -3.08 -10.36
C ASN A 173 -34.21 -2.34 -10.57
N ARG A 174 -34.76 -1.70 -9.54
CA ARG A 174 -36.06 -1.00 -9.56
C ARG A 174 -36.02 0.37 -8.91
N LEU A 175 -36.48 1.40 -9.63
CA LEU A 175 -36.85 2.70 -9.11
C LEU A 175 -38.38 2.80 -8.99
N THR A 176 -38.89 3.15 -7.81
CA THR A 176 -40.32 3.43 -7.59
C THR A 176 -40.48 4.91 -7.21
N LEU A 177 -41.17 5.68 -8.05
CA LEU A 177 -41.55 7.07 -7.79
C LEU A 177 -43.05 7.13 -7.45
N LYS A 178 -43.38 7.72 -6.30
CA LYS A 178 -44.77 7.93 -5.87
C LYS A 178 -45.25 9.34 -6.26
N TYR A 179 -46.58 9.48 -6.41
CA TYR A 179 -47.28 10.71 -6.79
C TYR A 179 -46.57 11.53 -7.88
N VAL A 180 -46.20 10.88 -8.99
CA VAL A 180 -45.64 11.53 -10.17
C VAL A 180 -46.74 12.34 -10.86
N PRO A 181 -46.56 13.65 -11.08
CA PRO A 181 -47.58 14.49 -11.69
C PRO A 181 -47.78 14.13 -13.16
N VAL A 182 -49.04 14.02 -13.59
CA VAL A 182 -49.39 13.72 -14.98
C VAL A 182 -49.56 15.01 -15.77
N THR A 183 -48.55 15.36 -16.57
CA THR A 183 -48.52 16.60 -17.34
C THR A 183 -49.21 16.41 -18.70
N GLY A 184 -50.31 17.13 -18.93
CA GLY A 184 -51.04 17.09 -20.20
C GLY A 184 -51.62 15.70 -20.55
N GLY A 185 -51.95 14.88 -19.54
CA GLY A 185 -52.39 13.50 -19.75
C GLY A 185 -51.27 12.53 -20.16
N THR A 186 -50.00 12.88 -19.87
CA THR A 186 -48.81 12.09 -20.24
C THR A 186 -47.81 11.94 -19.08
N ILE A 187 -47.05 10.85 -19.13
CA ILE A 187 -45.86 10.58 -18.31
C ILE A 187 -44.68 10.40 -19.25
N THR A 188 -43.68 11.25 -19.11
CA THR A 188 -42.41 11.19 -19.85
C THR A 188 -41.30 10.74 -18.92
N ILE A 189 -40.64 9.62 -19.24
CA ILE A 189 -39.47 9.07 -18.55
C ILE A 189 -38.25 9.28 -19.44
N THR A 190 -37.19 9.87 -18.90
CA THR A 190 -35.92 10.12 -19.57
C THR A 190 -34.80 9.43 -18.82
N GLY A 191 -33.98 8.64 -19.51
CA GLY A 191 -32.68 8.22 -18.99
C GLY A 191 -31.67 9.36 -19.15
N ASN A 192 -30.75 9.53 -18.20
CA ASN A 192 -29.71 10.56 -18.26
C ASN A 192 -28.29 9.94 -18.35
N GLY A 193 -28.14 8.83 -19.09
CA GLY A 193 -26.85 8.17 -19.29
C GLY A 193 -26.01 8.83 -20.40
N ALA A 194 -24.68 8.64 -20.38
CA ALA A 194 -23.81 9.13 -21.45
C ALA A 194 -23.98 8.32 -22.75
N SER A 195 -23.70 8.92 -23.91
CA SER A 195 -24.06 8.35 -25.23
C SER A 195 -23.37 7.03 -25.61
N GLN A 196 -22.41 6.54 -24.80
CA GLN A 196 -21.73 5.26 -25.01
C GLN A 196 -22.08 4.18 -23.96
N THR A 197 -22.89 4.50 -22.95
CA THR A 197 -23.23 3.57 -21.85
C THR A 197 -24.22 2.50 -22.33
N ARG A 198 -24.06 1.25 -21.86
CA ARG A 198 -24.93 0.10 -22.20
C ARG A 198 -26.10 -0.09 -21.21
N SER A 199 -26.55 0.98 -20.58
CA SER A 199 -27.66 0.96 -19.62
C SER A 199 -29.01 0.96 -20.32
N ALA A 200 -30.01 0.28 -19.76
CA ALA A 200 -31.30 0.02 -20.42
C ALA A 200 -32.49 0.14 -19.45
N ILE A 201 -33.60 0.75 -19.91
CA ILE A 201 -34.93 0.54 -19.30
C ILE A 201 -35.47 -0.78 -19.85
N ASN A 202 -35.75 -1.73 -18.96
CA ASN A 202 -36.22 -3.08 -19.28
C ASN A 202 -37.75 -3.21 -19.10
N ALA A 203 -38.33 -2.54 -18.10
CA ALA A 203 -39.78 -2.46 -17.96
C ALA A 203 -40.27 -1.19 -17.24
N VAL A 204 -41.52 -0.82 -17.48
CA VAL A 204 -42.22 0.25 -16.75
C VAL A 204 -43.62 -0.24 -16.32
N ARG A 205 -44.03 0.12 -15.10
CA ARG A 205 -45.40 -0.06 -14.59
C ARG A 205 -45.95 1.27 -14.08
N LEU A 206 -47.21 1.54 -14.41
CA LEU A 206 -47.98 2.67 -13.87
C LEU A 206 -49.13 2.13 -13.03
N THR A 207 -49.36 2.72 -11.86
CA THR A 207 -50.52 2.40 -11.01
C THR A 207 -51.18 3.68 -10.48
N ALA A 208 -52.49 3.62 -10.25
CA ALA A 208 -53.23 4.74 -9.67
C ALA A 208 -52.83 4.92 -8.20
N PRO A 209 -52.60 6.16 -7.72
CA PRO A 209 -52.15 6.38 -6.37
C PRO A 209 -53.35 6.38 -5.42
N SER A 210 -53.20 5.72 -4.27
CA SER A 210 -54.14 5.90 -3.15
C SER A 210 -54.15 7.36 -2.68
N PRO A 211 -55.23 7.83 -2.04
CA PRO A 211 -55.20 9.07 -1.28
C PRO A 211 -54.05 9.10 -0.25
N GLY A 212 -53.41 10.25 -0.04
CA GLY A 212 -52.33 10.39 0.94
C GLY A 212 -51.53 11.69 0.85
N ILE A 213 -50.44 11.76 1.64
CA ILE A 213 -49.47 12.85 1.57
C ILE A 213 -48.61 12.66 0.30
N VAL A 214 -48.54 13.70 -0.53
CA VAL A 214 -47.80 13.77 -1.80
C VAL A 214 -46.38 14.26 -1.56
N THR A 215 -46.22 15.30 -0.76
CA THR A 215 -44.93 15.81 -0.29
C THR A 215 -45.04 16.29 1.15
N PHE A 216 -43.96 16.13 1.90
CA PHE A 216 -43.71 16.84 3.16
C PHE A 216 -42.21 17.11 3.26
N THR A 217 -41.80 18.36 3.18
CA THR A 217 -40.39 18.77 3.07
C THR A 217 -40.07 19.92 4.01
N ALA A 218 -38.77 20.08 4.34
CA ALA A 218 -38.25 21.18 5.12
C ALA A 218 -37.21 21.93 4.29
N THR A 219 -37.38 23.26 4.15
CA THR A 219 -36.49 24.10 3.33
C THR A 219 -36.00 25.30 4.14
N PRO A 220 -34.68 25.41 4.43
CA PRO A 220 -33.67 24.35 4.30
C PRO A 220 -33.94 23.19 5.28
N SER A 221 -33.41 21.99 4.97
CA SER A 221 -33.47 20.82 5.87
C SER A 221 -32.40 20.85 6.97
N GLU A 222 -31.42 21.73 6.85
CA GLU A 222 -30.41 22.01 7.86
C GLU A 222 -30.37 23.52 8.16
N ILE A 223 -30.28 23.89 9.43
CA ILE A 223 -30.07 25.27 9.90
C ILE A 223 -28.88 25.32 10.86
N MET A 224 -28.25 26.48 10.99
CA MET A 224 -27.26 26.74 12.05
C MET A 224 -27.96 27.06 13.37
N GLU A 225 -27.32 26.73 14.50
CA GLU A 225 -27.81 27.00 15.87
C GLU A 225 -28.14 28.49 16.13
N ASP A 226 -27.47 29.41 15.42
CA ASP A 226 -27.65 30.87 15.50
C ASP A 226 -28.53 31.46 14.37
N SER A 227 -29.06 30.63 13.46
CA SER A 227 -29.74 31.08 12.25
C SER A 227 -30.93 32.01 12.54
N THR A 228 -30.95 33.20 11.92
CA THR A 228 -32.08 34.13 12.02
C THR A 228 -33.32 33.66 11.24
N SER A 229 -33.13 32.85 10.20
CA SER A 229 -34.19 32.17 9.46
C SER A 229 -34.44 30.76 10.00
N GLY A 230 -35.71 30.41 10.24
CA GLY A 230 -36.13 29.03 10.48
C GLY A 230 -36.24 28.21 9.19
N ALA A 231 -36.60 26.93 9.33
CA ALA A 231 -36.94 26.06 8.21
C ALA A 231 -38.43 26.18 7.87
N VAL A 232 -38.79 26.26 6.59
CA VAL A 232 -40.18 26.19 6.15
C VAL A 232 -40.55 24.74 5.92
N LEU A 233 -41.44 24.19 6.75
CA LEU A 233 -42.10 22.92 6.50
C LEU A 233 -43.20 23.15 5.47
N SER A 234 -43.20 22.41 4.36
CA SER A 234 -44.19 22.52 3.29
C SER A 234 -44.76 21.16 2.94
N TRP A 235 -46.06 21.08 2.66
CA TRP A 235 -46.72 19.83 2.28
C TRP A 235 -47.74 19.99 1.17
N LYS A 236 -47.98 18.88 0.47
CA LYS A 236 -49.12 18.67 -0.42
C LYS A 236 -49.74 17.30 -0.13
N THR A 237 -51.06 17.19 -0.22
CA THR A 237 -51.84 15.95 -0.10
C THR A 237 -52.68 15.71 -1.36
N TRP A 238 -53.12 14.48 -1.55
CA TRP A 238 -53.98 14.03 -2.64
C TRP A 238 -55.22 13.35 -2.06
N LYS A 239 -56.41 13.88 -2.36
CA LYS A 239 -57.70 13.39 -1.84
C LYS A 239 -57.73 13.20 -0.32
N CYS A 240 -57.14 14.15 0.40
CA CYS A 240 -57.20 14.21 1.86
C CYS A 240 -57.66 15.59 2.32
N GLY A 241 -58.45 15.59 3.39
CA GLY A 241 -59.03 16.79 3.99
C GLY A 241 -58.09 17.41 5.01
N ALA A 242 -58.52 17.45 6.28
CA ALA A 242 -57.76 18.07 7.35
C ALA A 242 -56.42 17.36 7.61
N VAL A 243 -55.41 18.15 7.96
CA VAL A 243 -54.10 17.68 8.43
C VAL A 243 -53.86 18.07 9.88
N THR A 244 -53.02 17.32 10.57
CA THR A 244 -52.43 17.69 11.86
C THR A 244 -50.91 17.58 11.77
N LEU A 245 -50.21 18.53 12.38
CA LEU A 245 -48.75 18.58 12.42
C LEU A 245 -48.30 18.57 13.89
N SER A 246 -47.31 17.75 14.21
CA SER A 246 -46.70 17.71 15.54
C SER A 246 -45.20 17.45 15.45
N THR A 247 -44.48 17.64 16.56
CA THR A 247 -43.14 17.09 16.74
C THR A 247 -43.21 15.63 17.20
N ARG A 248 -42.11 14.89 17.03
CA ARG A 248 -42.04 13.47 17.42
C ARG A 248 -42.13 13.20 18.93
N ASP A 249 -41.85 14.20 19.77
CA ASP A 249 -42.11 14.20 21.22
C ASP A 249 -43.57 14.58 21.58
N GLY A 250 -44.43 14.85 20.59
CA GLY A 250 -45.87 15.03 20.78
C GLY A 250 -46.34 16.47 20.99
N ARG A 251 -45.55 17.48 20.60
CA ARG A 251 -45.98 18.88 20.63
C ARG A 251 -46.74 19.21 19.35
N ASP A 252 -48.02 19.55 19.47
CA ASP A 252 -48.83 20.00 18.33
C ASP A 252 -48.34 21.35 17.78
N ILE A 253 -48.40 21.50 16.46
CA ILE A 253 -48.03 22.72 15.72
C ILE A 253 -49.26 23.15 14.89
N PRO A 254 -49.70 24.42 14.98
CA PRO A 254 -50.78 24.92 14.13
C PRO A 254 -50.45 24.74 12.64
N ALA A 255 -51.30 23.99 11.95
CA ALA A 255 -51.20 23.74 10.51
C ALA A 255 -52.56 23.98 9.85
N THR A 256 -52.54 24.69 8.72
CA THR A 256 -53.72 24.93 7.88
C THR A 256 -53.43 24.44 6.47
N THR A 257 -54.41 23.79 5.85
CA THR A 257 -54.33 23.27 4.49
C THR A 257 -55.44 23.88 3.66
N GLU A 258 -55.10 24.35 2.45
CA GLU A 258 -56.02 24.84 1.42
C GLU A 258 -55.72 24.06 0.13
N ASP A 259 -56.74 23.47 -0.49
CA ASP A 259 -56.62 22.58 -1.67
C ASP A 259 -55.48 21.53 -1.56
N GLY A 260 -55.40 20.89 -0.39
CA GLY A 260 -54.41 19.87 -0.06
C GLY A 260 -52.99 20.41 0.18
N THR A 261 -52.73 21.71 0.03
CA THR A 261 -51.41 22.32 0.18
C THR A 261 -51.33 23.16 1.47
N GLY A 262 -50.17 23.17 2.13
CA GLY A 262 -49.92 24.03 3.29
C GLY A 262 -48.45 24.19 3.62
N SER A 263 -48.12 25.15 4.48
CA SER A 263 -46.76 25.34 4.99
C SER A 263 -46.74 26.06 6.35
N VAL A 264 -45.68 25.86 7.12
CA VAL A 264 -45.40 26.57 8.38
C VAL A 264 -43.89 26.73 8.58
N THR A 265 -43.46 27.90 9.07
CA THR A 265 -42.06 28.12 9.45
C THR A 265 -41.82 27.65 10.88
N VAL A 266 -40.81 26.80 11.07
CA VAL A 266 -40.36 26.30 12.38
C VAL A 266 -38.93 26.75 12.66
N LYS A 267 -38.61 27.02 13.92
CA LYS A 267 -37.26 27.28 14.38
C LYS A 267 -36.98 26.41 15.62
N PRO A 268 -36.46 25.19 15.45
CA PRO A 268 -36.07 24.35 16.57
C PRO A 268 -34.66 24.71 17.08
N ASP A 269 -34.47 24.63 18.39
CA ASP A 269 -33.17 24.90 19.04
C ASP A 269 -32.21 23.67 19.01
N ALA A 270 -32.70 22.51 18.57
CA ALA A 270 -31.95 21.28 18.38
C ALA A 270 -32.54 20.46 17.22
N THR A 271 -31.79 19.50 16.66
CA THR A 271 -32.27 18.62 15.59
C THR A 271 -33.61 17.98 15.95
N THR A 272 -34.67 18.32 15.20
CA THR A 272 -36.07 18.01 15.54
C THR A 272 -36.79 17.35 14.37
N THR A 273 -37.49 16.25 14.66
CA THR A 273 -38.36 15.55 13.70
C THR A 273 -39.82 15.97 13.88
N TYR A 274 -40.46 16.33 12.78
CA TYR A 274 -41.86 16.72 12.66
C TYR A 274 -42.66 15.62 11.94
N ILE A 275 -43.92 15.44 12.33
CA ILE A 275 -44.82 14.42 11.81
C ILE A 275 -46.09 15.10 11.29
N LEU A 276 -46.35 14.99 9.99
CA LEU A 276 -47.61 15.38 9.38
C LEU A 276 -48.53 14.16 9.30
N SER A 277 -49.79 14.32 9.70
CA SER A 277 -50.85 13.31 9.51
C SER A 277 -51.99 13.92 8.70
N ALA A 278 -52.45 13.24 7.66
CA ALA A 278 -53.57 13.68 6.81
C ALA A 278 -54.70 12.65 6.81
N ALA A 279 -55.94 13.08 7.04
CA ALA A 279 -57.12 12.22 6.98
C ALA A 279 -57.72 12.22 5.57
N CYS A 280 -57.88 11.05 4.97
CA CYS A 280 -58.14 10.91 3.54
C CYS A 280 -59.58 10.44 3.21
N GLU A 281 -60.04 10.74 1.99
CA GLU A 281 -61.43 10.54 1.55
C GLU A 281 -61.90 9.07 1.59
N ASP A 282 -60.96 8.12 1.48
CA ASP A 282 -61.21 6.68 1.60
C ASP A 282 -61.25 6.17 3.06
N GLY A 283 -61.16 7.09 4.03
CA GLY A 283 -61.12 6.79 5.46
C GLY A 283 -59.74 6.40 6.00
N THR A 284 -58.70 6.40 5.17
CA THR A 284 -57.32 6.14 5.62
C THR A 284 -56.70 7.38 6.28
N VAL A 285 -55.62 7.18 7.03
CA VAL A 285 -54.78 8.26 7.57
C VAL A 285 -53.36 8.06 7.08
N SER A 286 -52.88 8.98 6.25
CA SER A 286 -51.50 9.03 5.76
C SER A 286 -50.62 9.79 6.76
N LYS A 287 -49.39 9.35 6.98
CA LYS A 287 -48.41 10.01 7.86
C LYS A 287 -47.04 10.05 7.21
N GLU A 288 -46.37 11.19 7.31
CA GLU A 288 -44.99 11.39 6.85
C GLU A 288 -44.19 12.18 7.88
N GLU A 289 -42.87 11.95 7.93
CA GLU A 289 -41.96 12.65 8.85
C GLU A 289 -40.91 13.47 8.09
N VAL A 290 -40.52 14.62 8.63
CA VAL A 290 -39.36 15.39 8.15
C VAL A 290 -38.52 15.88 9.32
N THR A 291 -37.19 15.83 9.19
CA THR A 291 -36.26 16.30 10.23
C THR A 291 -35.58 17.59 9.79
N VAL A 292 -35.56 18.57 10.69
CA VAL A 292 -34.74 19.78 10.57
C VAL A 292 -33.50 19.57 11.43
N THR A 293 -32.32 19.48 10.81
CA THR A 293 -31.04 19.32 11.51
C THR A 293 -30.52 20.68 11.96
N VAL A 294 -30.08 20.77 13.22
CA VAL A 294 -29.37 21.95 13.74
C VAL A 294 -27.87 21.63 13.78
N ARG A 295 -27.05 22.38 13.03
CA ARG A 295 -25.59 22.24 13.02
C ARG A 295 -24.91 23.29 13.90
N LYS A 296 -23.86 22.85 14.59
CA LYS A 296 -22.90 23.69 15.31
C LYS A 296 -21.84 24.28 14.36
N GLN A 297 -21.16 25.33 14.82
CA GLN A 297 -20.15 26.04 14.05
C GLN A 297 -18.74 25.71 14.56
N GLU A 298 -17.95 24.94 13.79
CA GLU A 298 -16.59 24.51 14.18
C GLU A 298 -15.49 25.55 13.85
N PRO A 299 -14.40 25.62 14.66
CA PRO A 299 -13.24 26.48 14.40
C PRO A 299 -12.35 25.94 13.26
N GLU A 300 -11.65 26.82 12.55
CA GLU A 300 -10.81 26.41 11.42
C GLU A 300 -9.51 27.23 11.27
N ILE A 301 -8.38 26.52 11.11
CA ILE A 301 -7.07 27.09 10.75
C ILE A 301 -6.95 27.02 9.22
N LEU A 302 -7.10 28.17 8.56
CA LEU A 302 -6.97 28.28 7.10
C LEU A 302 -5.50 28.32 6.68
N LEU A 303 -4.66 28.98 7.48
CA LEU A 303 -3.22 29.12 7.26
C LEU A 303 -2.49 29.01 8.59
N PHE A 304 -1.37 28.31 8.59
CA PHE A 304 -0.34 28.41 9.63
C PHE A 304 0.97 27.91 9.02
N GLU A 305 1.89 28.84 8.79
CA GLU A 305 3.13 28.66 8.03
C GLU A 305 4.24 29.56 8.61
N SER A 306 5.47 29.38 8.12
CA SER A 306 6.61 30.25 8.44
C SER A 306 7.36 30.62 7.17
N ASP A 307 7.85 31.86 7.09
CA ASP A 307 8.76 32.34 6.05
C ASP A 307 10.11 31.59 6.02
N LYS A 308 10.51 31.00 7.14
CA LYS A 308 11.73 30.21 7.31
C LYS A 308 11.43 28.86 7.96
N LYS A 309 11.89 27.78 7.30
CA LYS A 309 11.92 26.43 7.90
C LYS A 309 13.14 26.20 8.81
N ARG A 310 14.10 27.13 8.79
CA ARG A 310 15.40 27.01 9.46
C ARG A 310 15.95 28.38 9.88
N VAL A 311 16.69 28.42 10.98
CA VAL A 311 17.62 29.51 11.33
C VAL A 311 18.99 28.93 11.72
N ALA A 312 20.05 29.73 11.62
CA ALA A 312 21.37 29.30 12.10
C ALA A 312 21.49 29.41 13.64
N PRO A 313 22.09 28.43 14.34
CA PRO A 313 22.35 28.49 15.78
C PRO A 313 23.15 29.73 16.14
N GLY A 314 22.66 30.51 17.11
CA GLY A 314 23.33 31.73 17.58
C GLY A 314 23.31 32.91 16.60
N SER A 315 22.52 32.86 15.52
CA SER A 315 22.28 34.01 14.65
C SER A 315 21.17 34.91 15.17
N ASP A 316 21.21 36.21 14.82
CA ASP A 316 20.12 37.17 15.06
C ASP A 316 18.92 36.95 14.10
N GLU A 317 18.91 35.85 13.35
CA GLU A 317 17.84 35.56 12.41
C GLU A 317 16.50 35.35 13.11
N LYS A 318 15.46 35.91 12.51
CA LYS A 318 14.07 35.71 12.91
C LYS A 318 13.33 34.98 11.81
N ALA A 319 12.42 34.12 12.23
CA ALA A 319 11.41 33.53 11.38
C ALA A 319 10.06 34.16 11.73
N THR A 320 9.26 34.48 10.72
CA THR A 320 7.92 35.04 10.85
C THR A 320 6.91 33.90 10.72
N LEU A 321 6.30 33.51 11.83
CA LEU A 321 5.12 32.64 11.83
C LEU A 321 3.92 33.47 11.37
N THR A 322 3.10 32.94 10.48
CA THR A 322 1.90 33.61 9.96
C THR A 322 0.71 32.66 9.98
N TRP A 323 -0.44 33.12 10.45
CA TRP A 323 -1.69 32.36 10.48
C TRP A 323 -2.90 33.14 9.98
N SER A 324 -3.93 32.40 9.60
CA SER A 324 -5.27 32.88 9.30
C SER A 324 -6.29 31.86 9.78
N THR A 325 -7.29 32.30 10.52
CA THR A 325 -8.26 31.45 11.21
C THR A 325 -9.66 32.02 11.05
N VAL A 326 -10.67 31.16 11.21
CA VAL A 326 -12.08 31.57 11.29
C VAL A 326 -12.78 30.82 12.41
N LYS A 327 -13.83 31.43 12.98
CA LYS A 327 -14.73 30.82 13.97
C LYS A 327 -14.02 30.37 15.28
N ALA A 328 -12.94 31.06 15.67
CA ALA A 328 -12.29 30.91 16.96
C ALA A 328 -12.64 32.10 17.87
N GLU A 329 -12.83 31.85 19.17
CA GLU A 329 -12.99 32.91 20.18
C GLU A 329 -11.62 33.28 20.79
N SER A 330 -10.76 32.29 20.98
CA SER A 330 -9.37 32.47 21.40
C SER A 330 -8.40 31.66 20.55
N LEU A 331 -7.13 32.05 20.59
CA LEU A 331 -6.04 31.33 19.96
C LEU A 331 -4.80 31.35 20.87
N ALA A 332 -4.07 30.24 20.89
CA ALA A 332 -2.85 30.03 21.66
C ALA A 332 -1.75 29.51 20.74
N LEU A 333 -0.52 29.99 20.93
CA LEU A 333 0.67 29.50 20.24
C LEU A 333 1.64 28.94 21.27
N THR A 334 2.17 27.74 21.03
CA THR A 334 3.21 27.15 21.89
C THR A 334 4.46 26.84 21.09
N ALA A 335 5.64 27.00 21.69
CA ALA A 335 6.93 26.47 21.24
C ALA A 335 7.32 25.29 22.15
N ASN A 336 7.46 24.09 21.59
CA ASN A 336 7.77 22.86 22.36
C ASN A 336 6.84 22.67 23.58
N GLY A 337 5.57 23.08 23.48
CA GLY A 337 4.57 23.05 24.55
C GLY A 337 4.59 24.23 25.53
N ALA A 338 5.57 25.14 25.46
CA ALA A 338 5.61 26.38 26.24
C ALA A 338 4.88 27.52 25.51
N GLU A 339 4.00 28.24 26.20
CA GLU A 339 3.17 29.29 25.60
C GLU A 339 3.97 30.52 25.14
N ILE A 340 3.65 31.02 23.95
CA ILE A 340 4.22 32.23 23.35
C ILE A 340 3.16 33.34 23.39
N PRO A 341 3.44 34.49 24.01
CA PRO A 341 2.53 35.64 23.98
C PRO A 341 2.29 36.13 22.55
N ILE A 342 1.02 36.18 22.15
CA ILE A 342 0.55 36.70 20.87
C ILE A 342 -0.58 37.70 21.11
N THR A 343 -0.67 38.72 20.26
CA THR A 343 -1.58 39.86 20.43
C THR A 343 -2.90 39.73 19.66
N SER A 344 -3.01 38.75 18.77
CA SER A 344 -4.26 38.41 18.09
C SER A 344 -5.07 37.47 18.96
N THR A 345 -6.37 37.71 19.12
CA THR A 345 -7.29 36.82 19.87
C THR A 345 -8.17 35.98 18.95
N ALA A 346 -8.42 36.42 17.72
CA ALA A 346 -9.12 35.67 16.68
C ALA A 346 -8.73 36.19 15.28
N GLY A 347 -8.69 35.31 14.28
CA GLY A 347 -8.46 35.68 12.88
C GLY A 347 -7.01 35.52 12.40
N ALA A 348 -6.54 36.47 11.61
CA ALA A 348 -5.18 36.47 11.07
C ALA A 348 -4.17 37.11 12.04
N GLY A 349 -2.91 36.69 11.93
CA GLY A 349 -1.82 37.23 12.74
C GLY A 349 -0.46 36.73 12.29
N SER A 350 0.58 37.34 12.84
CA SER A 350 1.95 36.87 12.71
C SER A 350 2.77 37.19 13.95
N VAL A 351 3.83 36.41 14.20
CA VAL A 351 4.82 36.68 15.24
C VAL A 351 6.22 36.33 14.75
N GLN A 352 7.21 37.13 15.11
CA GLN A 352 8.61 36.81 14.85
C GLN A 352 9.20 36.01 16.02
N VAL A 353 9.87 34.91 15.69
CA VAL A 353 10.50 33.99 16.63
C VAL A 353 11.96 33.77 16.28
N SER A 354 12.80 33.59 17.30
CA SER A 354 14.22 33.23 17.19
C SER A 354 14.48 31.98 18.04
N PRO A 355 14.17 30.78 17.52
CA PRO A 355 14.42 29.54 18.25
C PRO A 355 15.91 29.33 18.49
N ALA A 356 16.29 28.98 19.73
CA ALA A 356 17.66 28.64 20.10
C ALA A 356 18.02 27.17 19.82
N GLU A 357 17.00 26.32 19.70
CA GLU A 357 17.05 24.91 19.34
C GLU A 357 15.89 24.58 18.38
N THR A 358 15.95 23.46 17.64
CA THR A 358 14.83 23.05 16.76
C THR A 358 13.52 23.03 17.53
N THR A 359 12.56 23.85 17.10
CA THR A 359 11.35 24.16 17.86
C THR A 359 10.12 23.84 17.03
N GLN A 360 9.23 23.01 17.59
CA GLN A 360 7.89 22.81 17.10
C GLN A 360 7.00 23.94 17.60
N TYR A 361 6.37 24.67 16.69
CA TYR A 361 5.36 25.67 16.97
C TYR A 361 3.98 25.09 16.71
N THR A 362 3.07 25.18 17.68
CA THR A 362 1.69 24.68 17.57
C THR A 362 0.71 25.81 17.83
N LEU A 363 -0.12 26.13 16.83
CA LEU A 363 -1.26 27.03 16.96
C LEU A 363 -2.49 26.21 17.31
N THR A 364 -3.14 26.53 18.42
CA THR A 364 -4.42 25.95 18.86
C THR A 364 -5.49 27.03 18.85
N LEU A 365 -6.66 26.72 18.31
CA LEU A 365 -7.87 27.54 18.35
C LEU A 365 -8.85 26.95 19.34
N THR A 366 -9.54 27.79 20.09
CA THR A 366 -10.69 27.38 20.92
C THR A 366 -11.93 28.16 20.46
N ALA A 367 -13.02 27.44 20.17
CA ALA A 367 -14.32 28.03 19.86
C ALA A 367 -15.09 28.38 21.15
N ALA A 368 -16.16 29.16 21.02
CA ALA A 368 -16.97 29.63 22.16
C ALA A 368 -17.70 28.52 22.93
N ASP A 369 -17.77 27.30 22.40
CA ASP A 369 -18.29 26.12 23.11
C ASP A 369 -17.18 25.25 23.75
N GLY A 370 -15.92 25.70 23.68
CA GLY A 370 -14.74 24.99 24.18
C GLY A 370 -14.12 23.99 23.19
N THR A 371 -14.63 23.86 21.97
CA THR A 371 -14.05 22.96 20.95
C THR A 371 -12.68 23.45 20.50
N GLU A 372 -11.68 22.57 20.51
CA GLU A 372 -10.31 22.89 20.09
C GLU A 372 -9.90 22.31 18.74
N LYS A 373 -9.05 23.04 18.01
CA LYS A 373 -8.40 22.57 16.77
C LYS A 373 -6.99 23.13 16.66
N SER A 374 -6.00 22.29 16.38
CA SER A 374 -4.59 22.68 16.35
C SER A 374 -3.88 22.33 15.04
N LYS A 375 -2.81 23.07 14.72
CA LYS A 375 -1.87 22.78 13.62
C LYS A 375 -0.45 23.12 14.07
N SER A 376 0.52 22.29 13.69
CA SER A 376 1.93 22.45 14.05
C SER A 376 2.81 22.67 12.82
N LEU A 377 3.95 23.34 13.03
CA LEU A 377 5.08 23.44 12.12
C LEU A 377 6.38 23.36 12.92
N ILE A 378 7.52 23.12 12.26
CA ILE A 378 8.84 23.11 12.92
C ILE A 378 9.75 24.14 12.26
N ILE A 379 10.52 24.85 13.08
CA ILE A 379 11.67 25.64 12.62
C ILE A 379 12.92 25.00 13.19
N SER A 380 13.80 24.57 12.30
CA SER A 380 15.01 23.83 12.66
C SER A 380 16.18 24.77 12.93
N VAL A 381 16.97 24.46 13.95
CA VAL A 381 18.16 25.26 14.30
C VAL A 381 19.40 24.42 13.94
N LEU A 382 19.86 24.59 12.70
CA LEU A 382 20.91 23.77 12.09
C LEU A 382 22.09 24.64 11.64
N ALA A 383 23.29 24.31 12.10
CA ALA A 383 24.53 25.00 11.75
C ALA A 383 24.74 25.09 10.24
N GLU A 384 25.34 26.17 9.74
CA GLU A 384 25.55 26.38 8.30
C GLU A 384 26.34 25.23 7.63
N ASN A 385 27.17 24.54 8.42
CA ASN A 385 27.99 23.38 8.05
C ASN A 385 27.36 22.01 8.38
N THR A 386 26.06 21.95 8.68
CA THR A 386 25.33 20.68 8.84
C THR A 386 25.49 19.81 7.57
N PRO A 387 25.95 18.54 7.67
CA PRO A 387 26.27 17.75 6.50
C PRO A 387 25.02 17.25 5.77
N ASN A 388 25.14 17.15 4.45
CA ASN A 388 24.23 16.34 3.65
C ASN A 388 24.59 14.86 3.80
N VAL A 389 23.62 13.99 3.56
CA VAL A 389 23.82 12.53 3.58
C VAL A 389 23.27 11.92 2.29
N LEU A 390 24.13 11.22 1.56
CA LEU A 390 23.78 10.38 0.42
C LEU A 390 23.95 8.91 0.85
N VAL A 391 22.84 8.22 1.07
CA VAL A 391 22.82 6.76 1.17
C VAL A 391 22.62 6.21 -0.24
N PHE A 392 23.65 5.55 -0.76
CA PHE A 392 23.64 4.89 -2.07
C PHE A 392 23.46 3.39 -1.86
N LEU A 393 22.21 2.92 -1.99
CA LEU A 393 21.82 1.54 -1.76
C LEU A 393 21.64 0.79 -3.09
N VAL A 394 22.36 -0.31 -3.26
CA VAL A 394 22.28 -1.17 -4.45
C VAL A 394 21.45 -2.42 -4.15
N ASP A 395 20.61 -2.85 -5.08
CA ASP A 395 19.78 -4.05 -4.94
C ASP A 395 20.54 -5.30 -5.38
N ASP A 396 20.52 -6.36 -4.57
CA ASP A 396 21.08 -7.68 -4.88
C ASP A 396 22.58 -7.70 -5.25
N MET A 397 23.36 -6.76 -4.72
CA MET A 397 24.79 -6.63 -4.98
C MET A 397 25.60 -7.26 -3.85
N GLY A 398 26.24 -8.39 -4.14
CA GLY A 398 27.02 -9.09 -3.13
C GLY A 398 28.44 -8.55 -2.97
N TRP A 399 29.11 -9.08 -1.95
CA TRP A 399 30.40 -8.60 -1.42
C TRP A 399 31.57 -8.57 -2.41
N GLN A 400 31.44 -9.23 -3.56
CA GLN A 400 32.47 -9.40 -4.58
C GLN A 400 32.06 -8.86 -5.96
N ASP A 401 30.88 -8.25 -6.09
CA ASP A 401 30.33 -7.71 -7.34
C ASP A 401 30.95 -6.34 -7.71
N THR A 402 32.25 -6.17 -7.47
CA THR A 402 32.98 -4.90 -7.54
C THR A 402 34.47 -5.16 -7.76
N SER A 403 35.18 -4.22 -8.40
CA SER A 403 36.65 -4.26 -8.47
C SER A 403 37.34 -3.91 -7.15
N VAL A 404 36.62 -3.39 -6.15
CA VAL A 404 37.16 -3.08 -4.82
C VAL A 404 37.39 -4.37 -4.02
N PRO A 405 38.64 -4.71 -3.62
CA PRO A 405 38.88 -5.92 -2.82
C PRO A 405 38.37 -5.71 -1.39
N PHE A 406 37.32 -6.45 -1.04
CA PHE A 406 36.78 -6.54 0.33
C PHE A 406 37.28 -7.77 1.09
N TYR A 407 37.78 -8.81 0.39
CA TYR A 407 38.38 -9.97 1.04
C TYR A 407 39.79 -9.64 1.51
N TYR A 408 40.11 -10.00 2.75
CA TYR A 408 41.43 -9.83 3.35
C TYR A 408 41.88 -11.16 3.94
N LYS A 409 43.17 -11.46 3.78
CA LYS A 409 43.85 -12.60 4.40
C LYS A 409 45.20 -12.11 4.93
N ASP A 410 45.55 -12.52 6.15
CA ASP A 410 46.80 -12.13 6.82
C ASP A 410 47.05 -10.60 6.83
N GLY A 411 45.95 -9.83 6.98
CA GLY A 411 45.95 -8.36 6.98
C GLY A 411 46.11 -7.70 5.60
N GLN A 412 46.18 -8.46 4.52
CA GLN A 412 46.34 -7.95 3.15
C GLN A 412 45.08 -8.17 2.31
N PRO A 413 44.72 -7.23 1.40
CA PRO A 413 43.60 -7.41 0.49
C PRO A 413 43.90 -8.54 -0.52
N VAL A 414 42.91 -9.40 -0.75
CA VAL A 414 42.93 -10.46 -1.76
C VAL A 414 42.04 -10.02 -2.91
N VAL A 415 42.65 -9.79 -4.07
CA VAL A 415 41.93 -9.56 -5.33
C VAL A 415 41.43 -10.91 -5.84
N THR A 416 40.11 -11.08 -5.92
CA THR A 416 39.48 -12.27 -6.50
C THR A 416 39.35 -12.13 -8.02
N GLU A 417 39.09 -13.23 -8.72
CA GLU A 417 38.80 -13.18 -10.16
C GLU A 417 37.50 -12.39 -10.45
N LEU A 418 36.56 -12.32 -9.50
CA LEU A 418 35.39 -11.43 -9.60
C LEU A 418 35.81 -9.95 -9.52
N ASN A 419 36.75 -9.58 -8.63
CA ASN A 419 37.28 -8.22 -8.59
C ASN A 419 38.06 -7.87 -9.88
N ALA A 420 38.78 -8.83 -10.45
CA ALA A 420 39.46 -8.65 -11.74
C ALA A 420 38.47 -8.57 -12.91
N PHE A 421 37.32 -9.22 -12.83
CA PHE A 421 36.25 -9.20 -13.84
C PHE A 421 35.47 -7.88 -13.82
N TYR A 422 34.82 -7.53 -12.70
CA TYR A 422 34.00 -6.32 -12.59
C TYR A 422 34.79 -5.02 -12.73
N LYS A 423 34.11 -3.91 -13.05
CA LYS A 423 34.70 -2.59 -13.28
C LYS A 423 33.91 -1.55 -12.50
N THR A 424 34.44 -1.10 -11.35
CA THR A 424 33.79 -0.11 -10.48
C THR A 424 34.77 0.99 -10.02
N PRO A 425 35.28 1.84 -10.94
CA PRO A 425 36.26 2.88 -10.62
C PRO A 425 35.72 3.98 -9.69
N SER A 426 34.41 4.24 -9.67
CA SER A 426 33.80 5.23 -8.76
C SER A 426 33.73 4.70 -7.33
N MET A 427 33.50 3.39 -7.14
CA MET A 427 33.65 2.71 -5.86
C MET A 427 35.11 2.66 -5.40
N GLU A 428 36.07 2.42 -6.30
CA GLU A 428 37.50 2.52 -5.99
C GLU A 428 37.86 3.93 -5.50
N ARG A 429 37.35 4.97 -6.18
CA ARG A 429 37.51 6.37 -5.76
C ARG A 429 36.92 6.63 -4.37
N LEU A 430 35.69 6.18 -4.10
CA LEU A 430 35.06 6.35 -2.79
C LEU A 430 35.83 5.59 -1.69
N ALA A 431 36.32 4.39 -1.98
CA ALA A 431 37.15 3.61 -1.05
C ALA A 431 38.49 4.30 -0.76
N ALA A 432 39.14 4.89 -1.76
CA ALA A 432 40.36 5.68 -1.57
C ALA A 432 40.09 6.95 -0.73
N GLN A 433 38.93 7.58 -0.93
CA GLN A 433 38.47 8.76 -0.18
C GLN A 433 37.99 8.48 1.25
N GLY A 434 37.88 7.21 1.67
CA GLY A 434 37.28 6.86 2.96
C GLY A 434 37.62 5.46 3.48
N MET A 435 36.62 4.83 4.09
CA MET A 435 36.75 3.57 4.83
C MET A 435 35.88 2.46 4.22
N LYS A 436 36.46 1.27 4.06
CA LYS A 436 35.74 0.03 3.71
C LYS A 436 35.44 -0.80 4.95
N PHE A 437 34.24 -1.36 5.06
CA PHE A 437 33.89 -2.34 6.09
C PHE A 437 33.87 -3.74 5.49
N THR A 438 34.77 -4.63 5.94
CA THR A 438 34.88 -5.99 5.35
C THR A 438 33.90 -6.99 5.95
N ASN A 439 33.31 -6.67 7.11
CA ASN A 439 32.36 -7.51 7.83
C ASN A 439 31.02 -6.76 8.01
N ALA A 440 30.57 -6.05 6.97
CA ALA A 440 29.25 -5.43 6.91
C ALA A 440 28.17 -6.45 6.50
N TYR A 441 27.02 -6.38 7.16
CA TYR A 441 25.91 -7.31 6.96
C TYR A 441 24.57 -6.62 6.75
N SER A 442 23.72 -7.25 5.93
CA SER A 442 22.29 -6.98 5.85
C SER A 442 21.50 -8.28 6.09
N CYS A 443 20.17 -8.15 6.08
CA CYS A 443 19.27 -9.27 6.00
C CYS A 443 19.40 -10.04 4.67
N PRO A 444 18.93 -11.30 4.62
CA PRO A 444 19.07 -12.14 3.43
C PRO A 444 18.18 -11.75 2.25
N LEU A 445 17.27 -10.78 2.40
CA LEU A 445 16.37 -10.29 1.36
C LEU A 445 16.10 -8.79 1.49
N CYS A 446 15.59 -8.22 0.39
CA CYS A 446 15.36 -6.81 0.16
C CYS A 446 14.42 -6.11 1.17
N SER A 447 13.12 -6.43 1.22
CA SER A 447 12.19 -5.79 2.17
C SER A 447 12.65 -5.83 3.64
N PRO A 448 13.21 -6.94 4.17
CA PRO A 448 13.81 -6.91 5.51
C PRO A 448 14.95 -5.91 5.63
N GLY A 449 15.98 -5.98 4.76
CA GLY A 449 17.15 -5.10 4.84
C GLY A 449 16.79 -3.62 4.74
N ARG A 450 15.89 -3.28 3.80
CA ARG A 450 15.37 -1.91 3.61
C ARG A 450 14.57 -1.42 4.82
N THR A 451 13.77 -2.29 5.44
CA THR A 451 13.04 -1.95 6.67
C THR A 451 14.00 -1.77 7.85
N SER A 452 15.01 -2.62 7.98
CA SER A 452 16.05 -2.53 9.01
C SER A 452 16.85 -1.23 8.89
N LEU A 453 17.25 -0.83 7.67
CA LEU A 453 17.90 0.46 7.39
C LEU A 453 17.05 1.65 7.88
N MET A 454 15.76 1.64 7.55
CA MET A 454 14.87 2.77 7.84
C MET A 454 14.38 2.83 9.29
N THR A 455 14.54 1.76 10.08
CA THR A 455 14.04 1.69 11.46
C THR A 455 15.14 1.53 12.52
N GLY A 456 16.34 1.11 12.12
CA GLY A 456 17.39 0.73 13.07
C GLY A 456 17.09 -0.55 13.86
N LYS A 457 16.08 -1.33 13.46
CA LYS A 457 15.69 -2.60 14.08
C LYS A 457 16.16 -3.79 13.25
N THR A 458 16.37 -4.91 13.93
CA THR A 458 16.56 -6.23 13.28
C THR A 458 15.26 -6.71 12.63
N SER A 459 15.38 -7.53 11.58
CA SER A 459 14.22 -8.15 10.92
C SER A 459 13.39 -9.04 11.83
N ALA A 460 14.01 -9.68 12.82
CA ALA A 460 13.33 -10.43 13.87
C ALA A 460 12.35 -9.55 14.67
N ARG A 461 12.78 -8.32 15.05
CA ARG A 461 11.97 -7.39 15.85
C ARG A 461 10.89 -6.70 15.03
N HIS A 462 11.22 -6.14 13.86
CA HIS A 462 10.22 -5.44 13.03
C HIS A 462 9.35 -6.41 12.20
N ARG A 463 9.62 -7.72 12.25
CA ARG A 463 8.81 -8.84 11.70
C ARG A 463 8.53 -8.80 10.19
N VAL A 464 9.17 -7.89 9.44
CA VAL A 464 9.20 -7.93 7.96
C VAL A 464 10.38 -8.81 7.59
N THR A 465 10.18 -10.13 7.60
CA THR A 465 11.27 -11.13 7.48
C THR A 465 11.36 -11.80 6.11
N ASN A 466 10.50 -11.42 5.16
CA ASN A 466 10.50 -11.89 3.77
C ASN A 466 10.20 -10.70 2.83
N TRP A 467 10.35 -10.89 1.51
CA TRP A 467 9.97 -9.87 0.52
C TRP A 467 8.45 -9.60 0.60
N THR A 468 8.02 -8.33 0.58
CA THR A 468 6.58 -7.99 0.52
C THR A 468 6.07 -8.13 -0.92
N ALA A 469 4.85 -8.65 -1.09
CA ALA A 469 4.24 -8.76 -2.42
C ALA A 469 3.76 -7.40 -2.91
N VAL A 470 3.69 -7.25 -4.23
CA VAL A 470 3.37 -5.94 -4.83
C VAL A 470 1.95 -5.47 -4.49
N ASN A 471 0.94 -6.34 -4.57
CA ASN A 471 -0.46 -5.89 -4.61
C ASN A 471 -1.18 -5.95 -3.26
N ALA A 472 -0.92 -6.98 -2.47
CA ALA A 472 -1.60 -7.23 -1.20
C ALA A 472 -0.70 -8.06 -0.26
N PRO A 473 -0.95 -8.04 1.07
CA PRO A 473 -0.25 -8.89 2.02
C PRO A 473 -0.45 -10.38 1.72
N THR A 474 0.64 -11.12 1.53
CA THR A 474 0.64 -12.57 1.26
C THR A 474 1.85 -13.24 1.93
N LEU A 475 1.73 -14.53 2.26
CA LEU A 475 2.79 -15.27 2.98
C LEU A 475 4.13 -15.33 2.23
N ASN A 476 4.10 -15.26 0.89
CA ASN A 476 5.27 -15.26 0.01
C ASN A 476 6.23 -16.43 0.18
N GLU A 477 5.68 -17.59 0.56
CA GLU A 477 6.36 -18.87 0.51
C GLU A 477 6.48 -19.36 -0.94
N TYR A 478 7.61 -19.96 -1.27
CA TYR A 478 7.83 -20.55 -2.60
C TYR A 478 6.88 -21.73 -2.86
N SER A 479 6.59 -22.01 -4.14
CA SER A 479 5.62 -23.05 -4.52
C SER A 479 6.07 -24.45 -4.09
N GLY A 480 5.10 -25.32 -3.76
CA GLY A 480 5.35 -26.64 -3.18
C GLY A 480 5.39 -26.65 -1.64
N GLY A 481 4.52 -25.87 -0.99
CA GLY A 481 4.48 -25.67 0.47
C GLY A 481 4.58 -26.96 1.29
N LEU A 482 5.37 -26.88 2.37
CA LEU A 482 5.81 -28.06 3.11
C LEU A 482 4.70 -28.58 4.03
N PRO A 483 4.42 -29.90 4.07
CA PRO A 483 3.21 -30.44 4.72
C PRO A 483 3.22 -30.39 6.25
N HIS A 484 4.34 -29.98 6.86
CA HIS A 484 4.60 -30.07 8.30
C HIS A 484 5.08 -28.76 8.96
N ILE A 485 5.38 -27.73 8.17
CA ILE A 485 5.90 -26.44 8.66
C ILE A 485 5.56 -25.33 7.67
N ARG A 486 5.27 -24.13 8.19
CA ARG A 486 4.99 -22.92 7.41
C ARG A 486 5.53 -21.67 8.12
N ALA A 487 5.59 -20.56 7.39
CA ALA A 487 5.93 -19.25 7.93
C ALA A 487 4.94 -18.79 9.04
N PRO A 488 5.41 -17.97 10.00
CA PRO A 488 4.56 -17.32 10.99
C PRO A 488 3.64 -16.28 10.35
N GLN A 489 2.76 -15.68 11.16
CA GLN A 489 2.05 -14.46 10.79
C GLN A 489 2.99 -13.23 10.89
N TRP A 490 3.96 -13.19 9.98
CA TRP A 490 4.90 -12.09 9.82
C TRP A 490 4.21 -10.82 9.29
N ASN A 491 4.90 -9.68 9.31
CA ASN A 491 4.38 -8.40 8.83
C ASN A 491 4.31 -8.34 7.29
N MET A 492 3.43 -9.15 6.71
CA MET A 492 3.15 -9.26 5.26
C MET A 492 2.68 -7.94 4.64
N ALA A 493 2.11 -7.05 5.46
CA ALA A 493 1.73 -5.68 5.08
C ALA A 493 2.93 -4.72 4.98
N GLY A 494 4.15 -5.19 5.26
CA GLY A 494 5.36 -4.38 5.25
C GLY A 494 5.62 -3.66 6.56
N MET A 495 6.37 -2.56 6.49
CA MET A 495 6.76 -1.76 7.65
C MET A 495 5.52 -1.29 8.43
N SER A 496 5.54 -1.47 9.77
CA SER A 496 4.42 -1.07 10.64
C SER A 496 4.31 0.44 10.77
N GLN A 497 3.09 0.97 10.84
CA GLN A 497 2.82 2.41 11.06
C GLN A 497 3.19 2.89 12.48
N GLN A 498 3.59 1.98 13.37
CA GLN A 498 4.15 2.27 14.68
C GLN A 498 5.67 2.51 14.63
N GLU A 499 6.32 2.20 13.52
CA GLU A 499 7.73 2.53 13.30
C GLU A 499 7.91 4.04 13.12
N ILE A 500 9.06 4.57 13.53
CA ILE A 500 9.44 5.97 13.28
C ILE A 500 10.61 5.99 12.30
N PRO A 501 10.35 6.11 10.98
CA PRO A 501 11.38 5.92 9.97
C PRO A 501 12.42 7.05 9.99
N LEU A 502 13.67 6.72 9.67
CA LEU A 502 14.77 7.68 9.54
C LEU A 502 14.40 8.94 8.74
N PRO A 503 13.82 8.87 7.52
CA PRO A 503 13.44 10.06 6.77
C PRO A 503 12.44 10.95 7.53
N ARG A 504 11.52 10.40 8.33
CA ARG A 504 10.63 11.23 9.17
C ARG A 504 11.42 12.02 10.20
N VAL A 505 12.33 11.37 10.93
CA VAL A 505 13.17 12.04 11.94
C VAL A 505 14.03 13.13 11.32
N LEU A 506 14.59 12.88 10.12
CA LEU A 506 15.41 13.87 9.40
C LEU A 506 14.58 15.03 8.85
N LYS A 507 13.39 14.76 8.30
CA LYS A 507 12.43 15.77 7.85
C LYS A 507 11.96 16.67 8.99
N ASP A 508 11.62 16.08 10.13
CA ASP A 508 11.25 16.82 11.34
C ASP A 508 12.43 17.63 11.90
N ALA A 509 13.67 17.19 11.65
CA ALA A 509 14.89 17.95 11.93
C ALA A 509 15.25 19.01 10.86
N GLY A 510 14.44 19.18 9.80
CA GLY A 510 14.62 20.21 8.78
C GLY A 510 15.41 19.81 7.54
N TYR A 511 15.67 18.52 7.33
CA TYR A 511 16.27 18.02 6.09
C TYR A 511 15.25 17.97 4.95
N ARG A 512 15.71 18.30 3.73
CA ARG A 512 15.02 17.91 2.50
C ARG A 512 15.25 16.42 2.27
N THR A 513 14.19 15.62 2.37
CA THR A 513 14.29 14.15 2.30
C THR A 513 13.86 13.62 0.94
N ILE A 514 14.76 12.92 0.26
CA ILE A 514 14.65 12.55 -1.15
C ILE A 514 14.85 11.06 -1.29
N THR A 515 13.93 10.34 -1.93
CA THR A 515 14.15 8.97 -2.40
C THR A 515 13.96 8.87 -3.90
N VAL A 516 14.88 8.19 -4.57
CA VAL A 516 14.81 7.91 -6.01
C VAL A 516 15.15 6.43 -6.25
N GLY A 517 14.20 5.71 -6.84
CA GLY A 517 14.30 4.28 -7.17
C GLY A 517 13.56 3.36 -6.19
N LYS A 518 14.05 2.13 -6.01
CA LYS A 518 13.33 1.03 -5.34
C LYS A 518 13.00 1.33 -3.88
N ALA A 519 11.70 1.36 -3.56
CA ALA A 519 11.21 1.48 -2.19
C ALA A 519 10.98 0.11 -1.53
N HIS A 520 9.98 -0.65 -2.00
CA HIS A 520 9.68 -2.02 -1.58
C HIS A 520 9.40 -2.23 -0.06
N PHE A 521 8.86 -1.20 0.60
CA PHE A 521 8.54 -1.23 2.03
C PHE A 521 7.20 -1.90 2.37
N ALA A 522 6.22 -1.89 1.46
CA ALA A 522 4.89 -2.47 1.66
C ALA A 522 4.13 -2.73 0.32
N PRO A 523 3.11 -3.62 0.31
CA PRO A 523 2.18 -3.80 -0.82
C PRO A 523 1.35 -2.55 -1.15
N SER A 524 0.90 -2.40 -2.40
CA SER A 524 0.32 -1.17 -2.96
C SER A 524 -1.01 -0.75 -2.34
N ASN A 525 -1.72 -1.67 -1.69
CA ASN A 525 -2.90 -1.39 -0.90
C ASN A 525 -2.60 -0.96 0.56
N GLN A 526 -1.34 -0.77 0.94
CA GLN A 526 -0.89 -0.33 2.27
C GLN A 526 -0.31 1.09 2.23
N LEU A 527 -0.42 1.82 3.34
CA LEU A 527 0.02 3.22 3.45
C LEU A 527 1.49 3.44 3.03
N TYR A 528 2.38 2.54 3.45
CA TYR A 528 3.83 2.65 3.26
C TYR A 528 4.31 2.09 1.91
N SER A 529 3.41 1.82 0.97
CA SER A 529 3.74 1.61 -0.44
C SER A 529 4.29 2.86 -1.12
N ASN A 530 3.85 4.03 -0.65
CA ASN A 530 4.34 5.34 -1.07
C ASN A 530 5.34 5.87 -0.03
N PRO A 531 6.63 6.01 -0.38
CA PRO A 531 7.66 6.57 0.48
C PRO A 531 7.37 7.94 1.09
N ALA A 532 6.54 8.78 0.46
CA ALA A 532 6.13 10.06 1.06
C ALA A 532 5.51 9.87 2.46
N ASN A 533 4.78 8.77 2.67
CA ASN A 533 4.17 8.44 3.96
C ASN A 533 5.19 7.97 5.02
N LEU A 534 6.40 7.53 4.62
CA LEU A 534 7.49 7.24 5.57
C LEU A 534 8.18 8.51 6.06
N GLY A 535 7.90 9.67 5.46
CA GLY A 535 8.52 10.94 5.79
C GLY A 535 9.47 11.49 4.73
N PHE A 536 9.54 10.90 3.53
CA PHE A 536 10.21 11.54 2.40
C PHE A 536 9.40 12.75 1.88
N ASP A 537 10.07 13.84 1.49
CA ASP A 537 9.46 14.98 0.80
C ASP A 537 9.32 14.73 -0.71
N VAL A 538 10.25 13.96 -1.28
CA VAL A 538 10.27 13.59 -2.69
C VAL A 538 10.35 12.07 -2.82
N ASN A 539 9.43 11.53 -3.59
CA ASN A 539 9.45 10.14 -4.05
C ASN A 539 9.42 10.12 -5.57
N ILE A 540 10.39 9.45 -6.19
CA ILE A 540 10.45 9.21 -7.64
C ILE A 540 10.78 7.75 -7.87
N ALA A 541 9.97 7.06 -8.69
CA ALA A 541 10.13 5.64 -9.02
C ALA A 541 10.01 4.67 -7.83
N GLY A 542 9.68 5.17 -6.64
CA GLY A 542 9.52 4.39 -5.41
C GLY A 542 8.10 3.90 -5.23
N CYS A 543 7.91 2.58 -5.34
CA CYS A 543 6.63 1.91 -5.18
C CYS A 543 6.80 0.53 -4.51
N SER A 544 5.72 -0.26 -4.49
CA SER A 544 5.69 -1.64 -3.97
C SER A 544 6.46 -2.65 -4.82
N ALA A 545 6.94 -2.29 -6.01
CA ALA A 545 7.67 -3.20 -6.87
C ALA A 545 9.04 -3.57 -6.26
N GLY A 546 9.25 -4.86 -6.02
CA GLY A 546 10.52 -5.39 -5.52
C GLY A 546 11.60 -5.55 -6.60
N GLN A 547 11.26 -5.31 -7.85
CA GLN A 547 12.13 -5.46 -9.02
C GLN A 547 11.54 -4.64 -10.19
N PRO A 548 12.34 -4.20 -11.17
CA PRO A 548 11.82 -3.55 -12.36
C PRO A 548 11.23 -4.58 -13.34
N ALA A 549 10.14 -4.22 -14.03
CA ALA A 549 9.64 -4.99 -15.17
C ALA A 549 10.56 -4.88 -16.40
N SER A 550 11.20 -3.73 -16.59
CA SER A 550 12.29 -3.52 -17.55
C SER A 550 13.20 -2.39 -17.09
N TYR A 551 14.49 -2.46 -17.43
CA TYR A 551 15.44 -1.37 -17.27
C TYR A 551 15.39 -0.36 -18.44
N ARG A 552 14.66 -0.66 -19.52
CA ARG A 552 14.71 0.13 -20.76
C ARG A 552 13.53 1.10 -20.87
N GLY A 553 13.81 2.38 -21.10
CA GLY A 553 12.79 3.40 -21.37
C GLY A 553 11.98 3.15 -22.65
N GLU A 554 12.53 2.39 -23.62
CA GLU A 554 11.79 1.93 -24.81
C GLU A 554 10.65 0.94 -24.48
N ASP A 555 10.74 0.22 -23.35
CA ASP A 555 9.65 -0.59 -22.80
C ASP A 555 8.80 0.18 -21.76
N GLN A 556 9.01 1.49 -21.58
CA GLN A 556 8.40 2.30 -20.51
C GLN A 556 8.71 1.76 -19.10
N PHE A 557 9.90 1.18 -18.91
CA PHE A 557 10.30 0.43 -17.71
C PHE A 557 9.36 -0.76 -17.38
N GLY A 558 8.66 -1.26 -18.41
CA GLY A 558 7.69 -2.35 -18.37
C GLY A 558 6.30 -1.92 -17.93
N SER A 559 5.42 -2.88 -17.65
CA SER A 559 3.99 -2.63 -17.41
C SER A 559 3.41 -3.53 -16.31
N GLY A 560 2.21 -3.19 -15.85
CA GLY A 560 1.51 -3.92 -14.79
C GLY A 560 2.18 -3.75 -13.43
N ASN A 561 2.10 -4.78 -12.58
CA ASN A 561 2.44 -4.67 -11.15
C ASN A 561 3.91 -4.25 -10.89
N THR A 562 4.86 -4.63 -11.75
CA THR A 562 6.29 -4.30 -11.60
C THR A 562 6.75 -3.15 -12.50
N HIS A 563 5.82 -2.35 -13.04
CA HIS A 563 6.15 -1.08 -13.70
C HIS A 563 6.83 -0.12 -12.72
N VAL A 564 7.84 0.62 -13.22
CA VAL A 564 8.54 1.64 -12.44
C VAL A 564 7.97 3.02 -12.79
N PRO A 565 7.28 3.70 -11.85
CA PRO A 565 6.53 4.92 -12.12
C PRO A 565 7.42 6.18 -12.17
N ASP A 566 6.79 7.34 -12.44
CA ASP A 566 7.35 8.69 -12.31
C ASP A 566 8.51 9.02 -13.27
N LEU A 567 8.64 8.26 -14.37
CA LEU A 567 9.75 8.35 -15.33
C LEU A 567 9.29 8.55 -16.79
N GLU A 568 8.11 9.14 -17.00
CA GLU A 568 7.53 9.44 -18.31
C GLU A 568 8.46 10.24 -19.25
N GLU A 569 9.31 11.12 -18.70
CA GLU A 569 10.33 11.90 -19.43
C GLU A 569 11.39 11.01 -20.13
N TYR A 570 11.47 9.74 -19.75
CA TYR A 570 12.44 8.78 -20.25
C TYR A 570 11.80 7.70 -21.14
N TYR A 571 10.50 7.83 -21.49
CA TYR A 571 9.82 6.86 -22.34
C TYR A 571 10.16 7.02 -23.83
N GLY A 572 10.40 5.88 -24.48
CA GLY A 572 10.35 5.69 -25.94
C GLY A 572 11.45 6.37 -26.75
N THR A 573 12.47 5.60 -27.15
CA THR A 573 13.50 5.97 -28.17
C THR A 573 14.37 4.77 -28.49
N THR A 574 14.80 4.59 -29.74
CA THR A 574 15.73 3.52 -30.16
C THR A 574 17.09 4.02 -30.65
N ALA A 575 17.38 5.32 -30.52
CA ALA A 575 18.73 5.84 -30.79
C ALA A 575 19.70 5.46 -29.67
N ALA A 576 21.00 5.38 -29.98
CA ALA A 576 22.01 4.88 -29.04
C ALA A 576 22.24 5.81 -27.84
N GLU A 577 22.28 7.13 -28.06
CA GLU A 577 22.44 8.12 -26.99
C GLU A 577 21.20 8.17 -26.08
N ASP A 578 20.00 8.13 -26.68
CA ASP A 578 18.76 8.13 -25.91
C ASP A 578 18.62 6.85 -25.07
N ARG A 579 19.05 5.68 -25.59
CA ARG A 579 19.13 4.45 -24.77
C ARG A 579 20.04 4.59 -23.56
N LYS A 580 21.16 5.32 -23.64
CA LYS A 580 22.01 5.60 -22.48
C LYS A 580 21.31 6.51 -21.48
N ARG A 581 20.76 7.64 -21.96
CA ARG A 581 20.02 8.60 -21.15
C ARG A 581 18.86 7.96 -20.40
N ASN A 582 18.07 7.16 -21.12
CA ASN A 582 16.77 6.62 -20.72
C ASN A 582 16.85 5.19 -20.17
N PHE A 583 18.05 4.64 -19.93
CA PHE A 583 18.19 3.41 -19.16
C PHE A 583 17.91 3.72 -17.68
N LEU A 584 17.19 2.83 -16.99
CA LEU A 584 16.62 3.08 -15.67
C LEU A 584 17.68 3.57 -14.66
N THR A 585 18.85 2.91 -14.59
CA THR A 585 19.99 3.34 -13.75
C THR A 585 20.35 4.81 -13.95
N ASN A 586 20.44 5.25 -15.21
CA ASN A 586 20.82 6.62 -15.56
C ASN A 586 19.63 7.61 -15.41
N ALA A 587 18.40 7.20 -15.72
CA ALA A 587 17.19 7.99 -15.49
C ALA A 587 17.03 8.35 -14.00
N LEU A 588 17.15 7.37 -13.10
CA LEU A 588 17.16 7.59 -11.64
C LEU A 588 18.31 8.52 -11.21
N THR A 589 19.48 8.41 -11.84
CA THR A 589 20.63 9.28 -11.55
C THR A 589 20.33 10.74 -11.91
N LEU A 590 19.73 10.96 -13.08
CA LEU A 590 19.33 12.29 -13.54
C LEU A 590 18.24 12.90 -12.65
N GLU A 591 17.27 12.10 -12.21
CA GLU A 591 16.26 12.55 -11.24
C GLU A 591 16.87 12.90 -9.88
N MET A 592 17.76 12.06 -9.33
CA MET A 592 18.45 12.39 -8.08
C MET A 592 19.28 13.68 -8.21
N LYS A 593 19.94 13.93 -9.35
CA LYS A 593 20.60 15.21 -9.63
C LYS A 593 19.62 16.39 -9.61
N LYS A 594 18.46 16.28 -10.28
CA LYS A 594 17.40 17.32 -10.26
C LYS A 594 16.98 17.65 -8.82
N GLN A 595 16.75 16.64 -7.98
CA GLN A 595 16.26 16.84 -6.61
C GLN A 595 17.33 17.34 -5.63
N ILE A 596 18.58 16.87 -5.76
CA ILE A 596 19.72 17.42 -4.99
C ILE A 596 19.93 18.90 -5.34
N LYS A 597 19.85 19.27 -6.63
CA LYS A 597 19.95 20.67 -7.05
C LYS A 597 18.86 21.52 -6.41
N ALA A 598 17.61 21.07 -6.40
CA ALA A 598 16.51 21.79 -5.77
C ALA A 598 16.76 22.02 -4.26
N ALA A 599 17.27 21.01 -3.54
CA ALA A 599 17.63 21.16 -2.13
C ALA A 599 18.75 22.20 -1.90
N VAL A 600 19.77 22.21 -2.77
CA VAL A 600 20.88 23.18 -2.71
C VAL A 600 20.41 24.60 -3.07
N ASP A 601 19.55 24.75 -4.08
CA ASP A 601 18.94 26.04 -4.43
C ASP A 601 18.04 26.60 -3.30
N GLU A 602 17.37 25.72 -2.54
CA GLU A 602 16.60 26.04 -1.33
C GLU A 602 17.49 26.29 -0.08
N ASN A 603 18.81 26.12 -0.17
CA ASN A 603 19.77 26.14 0.94
C ASN A 603 19.40 25.17 2.10
N ALA A 604 18.77 24.04 1.75
CA ALA A 604 18.36 23.00 2.66
C ALA A 604 19.41 21.86 2.69
N PRO A 605 19.81 21.35 3.88
CA PRO A 605 20.58 20.12 3.94
C PRO A 605 19.70 18.96 3.48
N PHE A 606 20.26 18.00 2.73
CA PHE A 606 19.49 16.89 2.17
C PHE A 606 19.88 15.52 2.70
N PHE A 607 18.86 14.66 2.81
CA PHE A 607 19.01 13.21 2.95
C PHE A 607 18.56 12.59 1.63
N ALA A 608 19.54 12.22 0.81
CA ALA A 608 19.35 11.57 -0.48
C ALA A 608 19.49 10.05 -0.30
N TYR A 609 18.37 9.34 -0.40
CA TYR A 609 18.32 7.89 -0.48
C TYR A 609 18.27 7.50 -1.96
N MET A 610 19.46 7.31 -2.54
CA MET A 610 19.62 6.82 -3.90
C MET A 610 19.57 5.29 -3.85
N THR A 611 18.44 4.72 -4.24
CA THR A 611 18.15 3.29 -4.05
C THR A 611 17.89 2.63 -5.40
N HIS A 612 18.95 2.11 -6.01
CA HIS A 612 18.87 1.55 -7.36
C HIS A 612 17.97 0.31 -7.41
N TYR A 613 17.32 0.12 -8.56
CA TYR A 613 16.79 -1.19 -8.97
C TYR A 613 17.91 -2.09 -9.52
N ALA A 614 18.98 -1.49 -10.07
CA ALA A 614 20.20 -2.19 -10.38
C ALA A 614 20.81 -2.77 -9.07
N VAL A 615 21.26 -4.01 -9.03
CA VAL A 615 21.51 -4.98 -10.12
C VAL A 615 20.57 -6.18 -10.12
N HIS A 616 19.33 -6.00 -9.64
CA HIS A 616 18.31 -7.04 -9.58
C HIS A 616 18.04 -7.70 -10.94
N GLN A 617 17.44 -8.90 -10.92
CA GLN A 617 17.03 -9.68 -12.09
C GLN A 617 16.27 -8.87 -13.17
N ARG A 618 16.16 -9.48 -14.37
CA ARG A 618 16.17 -8.86 -15.72
C ARG A 618 17.59 -8.73 -16.32
N HIS A 619 18.47 -9.67 -15.96
CA HIS A 619 19.82 -9.82 -16.53
C HIS A 619 19.84 -10.22 -18.02
N ASP A 620 18.69 -10.31 -18.70
CA ASP A 620 18.59 -10.34 -20.16
C ASP A 620 18.85 -8.97 -20.82
N GLN A 621 18.92 -7.89 -20.03
CA GLN A 621 19.04 -6.51 -20.50
C GLN A 621 20.39 -5.89 -20.10
N PRO A 622 21.32 -5.63 -21.04
CA PRO A 622 22.57 -4.93 -20.73
C PRO A 622 22.33 -3.42 -20.51
N ASP A 623 23.08 -2.82 -19.59
CA ASP A 623 23.11 -1.36 -19.40
C ASP A 623 24.08 -0.74 -20.42
N PRO A 624 23.61 0.12 -21.35
CA PRO A 624 24.45 0.76 -22.35
C PRO A 624 25.41 1.81 -21.76
N ASN A 625 25.31 2.11 -20.46
CA ASN A 625 26.25 2.94 -19.73
C ASN A 625 27.40 2.14 -19.09
N GLY A 626 27.23 0.83 -18.91
CA GLY A 626 28.33 -0.08 -18.60
C GLY A 626 29.09 -0.45 -19.87
N ASP A 627 30.41 -0.53 -19.80
CA ASP A 627 31.23 -0.91 -20.96
C ASP A 627 31.03 -2.40 -21.29
N TYR A 628 30.08 -2.67 -22.19
CA TYR A 628 29.73 -4.02 -22.63
C TYR A 628 30.94 -4.77 -23.22
N ASP A 629 31.87 -4.09 -23.88
CA ASP A 629 32.99 -4.70 -24.59
C ASP A 629 34.16 -5.07 -23.68
N THR A 630 34.22 -4.54 -22.45
CA THR A 630 35.16 -5.03 -21.41
C THR A 630 34.86 -6.44 -20.91
N TYR A 631 33.71 -7.02 -21.26
CA TYR A 631 33.23 -8.31 -20.77
C TYR A 631 33.13 -9.35 -21.92
N PRO A 632 34.21 -10.04 -22.31
CA PRO A 632 34.23 -10.91 -23.49
C PRO A 632 33.39 -12.18 -23.34
N SER A 633 32.32 -12.28 -24.13
CA SER A 633 31.40 -13.44 -24.13
C SER A 633 32.05 -14.74 -24.61
N GLY A 634 31.67 -15.87 -24.02
CA GLY A 634 32.18 -17.19 -24.43
C GLY A 634 33.59 -17.52 -23.92
N THR A 635 34.12 -16.68 -23.01
CA THR A 635 35.36 -16.95 -22.27
C THR A 635 35.04 -17.46 -20.86
N SER A 636 36.04 -17.60 -20.00
CA SER A 636 35.88 -17.93 -18.58
C SER A 636 36.90 -17.11 -17.80
N PHE A 637 36.49 -16.48 -16.70
CA PHE A 637 37.41 -15.73 -15.82
C PHE A 637 38.09 -16.65 -14.80
N GLU A 638 37.50 -17.80 -14.50
CA GLU A 638 38.07 -18.83 -13.63
C GLU A 638 37.70 -20.25 -14.14
N PRO A 639 38.38 -21.32 -13.67
CA PRO A 639 38.08 -22.69 -14.09
C PRO A 639 36.65 -23.12 -13.74
N GLY A 640 35.87 -23.45 -14.77
CA GLY A 640 34.51 -23.97 -14.62
C GLY A 640 33.39 -22.92 -14.67
N VAL A 641 33.70 -21.63 -14.75
CA VAL A 641 32.67 -20.56 -14.86
C VAL A 641 32.77 -19.83 -16.19
N SER A 642 31.81 -20.10 -17.06
CA SER A 642 31.72 -19.48 -18.39
C SER A 642 30.99 -18.13 -18.36
N ILE A 643 31.54 -17.14 -19.06
CA ILE A 643 30.91 -15.82 -19.24
C ILE A 643 29.83 -15.93 -20.32
N GLY A 644 28.63 -16.30 -19.88
CA GLY A 644 27.40 -16.27 -20.68
C GLY A 644 26.79 -14.87 -20.79
N GLY A 645 25.79 -14.71 -21.66
CA GLY A 645 25.14 -13.41 -21.93
C GLY A 645 24.59 -12.72 -20.68
N ASN A 646 23.88 -13.45 -19.80
CA ASN A 646 23.31 -12.86 -18.59
C ASN A 646 24.37 -12.33 -17.63
N LEU A 647 25.53 -13.01 -17.51
CA LEU A 647 26.62 -12.53 -16.66
C LEU A 647 27.32 -11.31 -17.25
N ARG A 648 27.47 -11.26 -18.58
CA ARG A 648 27.94 -10.06 -19.29
C ARG A 648 27.02 -8.86 -19.03
N ASN A 649 25.71 -9.07 -19.15
CA ASN A 649 24.70 -8.04 -18.89
C ASN A 649 24.72 -7.59 -17.42
N PHE A 650 24.85 -8.51 -16.46
CA PHE A 650 25.02 -8.19 -15.05
C PHE A 650 26.27 -7.33 -14.79
N GLY A 651 27.41 -7.66 -15.43
CA GLY A 651 28.62 -6.83 -15.41
C GLY A 651 28.39 -5.40 -15.93
N THR A 652 27.55 -5.22 -16.96
CA THR A 652 27.16 -3.86 -17.38
C THR A 652 26.22 -3.15 -16.42
N LEU A 653 25.28 -3.85 -15.76
CA LEU A 653 24.45 -3.25 -14.71
C LEU A 653 25.31 -2.75 -13.53
N ILE A 654 26.35 -3.51 -13.14
CA ILE A 654 27.36 -3.07 -12.17
C ILE A 654 28.11 -1.82 -12.65
N GLY A 655 28.58 -1.80 -13.91
CA GLY A 655 29.28 -0.64 -14.47
C GLY A 655 28.40 0.62 -14.59
N GLY A 656 27.12 0.47 -14.96
CA GLY A 656 26.15 1.57 -15.01
C GLY A 656 25.79 2.10 -13.63
N MET A 657 25.70 1.22 -12.63
CA MET A 657 25.53 1.58 -11.22
C MET A 657 26.76 2.33 -10.67
N ASP A 658 27.98 1.87 -10.98
CA ASP A 658 29.20 2.60 -10.59
C ASP A 658 29.27 3.98 -11.24
N LYS A 659 28.95 4.08 -12.54
CA LYS A 659 28.85 5.38 -13.22
C LYS A 659 27.85 6.30 -12.51
N SER A 660 26.72 5.79 -12.04
CA SER A 660 25.74 6.57 -11.26
C SER A 660 26.34 7.15 -9.97
N LEU A 661 27.12 6.34 -9.23
CA LEU A 661 27.85 6.80 -8.05
C LEU A 661 28.87 7.89 -8.41
N GLY A 662 29.65 7.69 -9.48
CA GLY A 662 30.61 8.66 -10.01
C GLY A 662 29.95 9.99 -10.38
N ASP A 663 28.90 9.91 -11.21
CA ASP A 663 28.07 11.03 -11.67
C ASP A 663 27.52 11.86 -10.51
N LEU A 664 27.05 11.23 -9.43
CA LEU A 664 26.51 11.93 -8.26
C LEU A 664 27.62 12.63 -7.45
N MET A 665 28.75 11.96 -7.19
CA MET A 665 29.88 12.58 -6.49
C MET A 665 30.45 13.78 -7.26
N ASP A 666 30.56 13.68 -8.60
CA ASP A 666 31.02 14.77 -9.44
C ASP A 666 30.03 15.94 -9.45
N TYR A 667 28.73 15.65 -9.51
CA TYR A 667 27.68 16.68 -9.46
C TYR A 667 27.60 17.41 -8.11
N LEU A 668 27.83 16.69 -7.01
CA LEU A 668 27.94 17.30 -5.68
C LEU A 668 29.11 18.28 -5.59
N LYS A 669 30.19 18.03 -6.34
CA LYS A 669 31.36 18.90 -6.45
C LYS A 669 31.08 20.10 -7.36
N GLU A 670 30.39 19.90 -8.49
CA GLU A 670 29.88 21.00 -9.35
C GLU A 670 28.97 21.96 -8.58
N LEU A 671 28.13 21.46 -7.67
CA LEU A 671 27.28 22.25 -6.79
C LEU A 671 28.01 22.85 -5.57
N GLY A 672 29.29 22.58 -5.37
CA GLY A 672 30.08 23.11 -4.24
C GLY A 672 29.67 22.57 -2.86
N VAL A 673 29.07 21.38 -2.79
CA VAL A 673 28.60 20.77 -1.53
C VAL A 673 29.23 19.41 -1.20
N ALA A 674 30.11 18.88 -2.07
CA ALA A 674 30.75 17.58 -1.88
C ALA A 674 31.58 17.47 -0.58
N ASN A 675 32.29 18.54 -0.20
CA ASN A 675 33.11 18.59 1.03
C ASN A 675 32.30 18.54 2.35
N ARG A 676 30.96 18.61 2.27
CA ARG A 676 30.03 18.43 3.39
C ARG A 676 28.94 17.39 3.10
N THR A 677 29.15 16.52 2.11
CA THR A 677 28.21 15.44 1.77
C THR A 677 28.81 14.08 2.09
N LEU A 678 28.28 13.43 3.12
CA LEU A 678 28.63 12.07 3.51
C LEU A 678 28.03 11.09 2.49
N VAL A 679 28.83 10.15 1.99
CA VAL A 679 28.39 9.08 1.11
C VAL A 679 28.51 7.75 1.84
N ILE A 680 27.39 7.05 1.99
CA ILE A 680 27.31 5.69 2.52
C ILE A 680 26.88 4.78 1.37
N PHE A 681 27.84 4.05 0.79
CA PHE A 681 27.57 3.03 -0.21
C PHE A 681 27.32 1.69 0.47
N MET A 682 26.24 0.99 0.13
CA MET A 682 25.98 -0.37 0.62
C MET A 682 24.99 -1.15 -0.26
N SER A 683 24.78 -2.44 0.01
CA SER A 683 23.68 -3.22 -0.58
C SER A 683 22.65 -3.66 0.47
N ASP A 684 21.43 -4.00 0.03
CA ASP A 684 20.33 -4.38 0.90
C ASP A 684 20.27 -5.88 1.24
N ASN A 685 20.97 -6.73 0.48
CA ASN A 685 21.11 -8.17 0.71
C ASN A 685 22.33 -8.75 -0.03
N GLY A 686 22.63 -10.05 0.13
CA GLY A 686 23.73 -10.71 -0.58
C GLY A 686 23.48 -10.90 -2.09
N GLY A 687 24.54 -11.20 -2.85
CA GLY A 687 24.50 -11.13 -4.31
C GLY A 687 23.56 -12.15 -4.97
N ASP A 688 22.86 -11.73 -6.03
CA ASP A 688 22.05 -12.62 -6.88
C ASP A 688 22.61 -12.78 -8.31
N ALA A 689 23.92 -12.55 -8.49
CA ALA A 689 24.60 -12.69 -9.78
C ALA A 689 24.26 -14.02 -10.49
N PRO A 690 24.17 -14.05 -11.83
CA PRO A 690 23.84 -15.24 -12.61
C PRO A 690 25.05 -16.18 -12.77
N ILE A 691 25.76 -16.43 -11.67
CA ILE A 691 26.93 -17.31 -11.53
C ILE A 691 26.51 -18.57 -10.76
N GLN A 692 27.13 -19.71 -11.10
CA GLN A 692 26.98 -20.99 -10.39
C GLN A 692 28.34 -21.65 -10.19
N GLN A 693 29.21 -21.05 -9.37
CA GLN A 693 30.38 -21.75 -8.85
C GLN A 693 29.93 -22.93 -7.97
N SER A 694 30.61 -24.07 -8.07
CA SER A 694 30.26 -25.29 -7.31
C SER A 694 31.38 -25.68 -6.33
N TYR A 695 31.09 -25.68 -5.02
CA TYR A 695 31.99 -26.30 -4.03
C TYR A 695 31.91 -27.83 -4.09
N SER A 696 33.06 -28.51 -3.99
CA SER A 696 33.18 -29.97 -4.00
C SER A 696 32.89 -30.60 -2.63
N GLY A 697 31.93 -31.52 -2.56
CA GLY A 697 31.56 -32.29 -1.36
C GLY A 697 30.21 -32.98 -1.52
N ASP A 698 29.77 -33.77 -0.52
CA ASP A 698 28.47 -34.49 -0.55
C ASP A 698 27.28 -33.66 -0.01
N ILE A 699 27.29 -32.35 -0.26
CA ILE A 699 26.21 -31.41 0.10
C ILE A 699 25.18 -31.23 -1.05
N PRO A 700 23.91 -30.86 -0.76
CA PRO A 700 22.88 -30.66 -1.78
C PRO A 700 23.27 -29.60 -2.81
N TRP A 701 22.84 -29.76 -4.07
CA TRP A 701 23.31 -28.93 -5.18
C TRP A 701 23.06 -27.42 -4.96
N LEU A 702 21.90 -27.04 -4.44
CA LEU A 702 21.59 -25.63 -4.12
C LEU A 702 22.52 -25.01 -3.04
N GLU A 703 23.15 -25.84 -2.20
CA GLU A 703 24.08 -25.39 -1.16
C GLU A 703 25.54 -25.32 -1.66
N LYS A 704 25.82 -25.87 -2.85
CA LYS A 704 27.13 -25.78 -3.52
C LYS A 704 27.33 -24.47 -4.27
N ILE A 705 26.26 -23.71 -4.49
CA ILE A 705 26.27 -22.53 -5.35
C ILE A 705 26.85 -21.33 -4.62
N SER A 706 27.86 -20.68 -5.21
CA SER A 706 28.18 -19.29 -4.91
C SER A 706 27.82 -18.37 -6.06
N ALA A 707 27.24 -17.21 -5.71
CA ALA A 707 27.15 -16.05 -6.60
C ALA A 707 28.32 -15.06 -6.39
N VAL A 708 29.03 -15.11 -5.25
CA VAL A 708 30.00 -14.11 -4.77
C VAL A 708 31.18 -14.72 -4.02
N ALA A 709 31.89 -15.63 -4.70
CA ALA A 709 33.00 -16.36 -4.12
C ALA A 709 34.16 -15.44 -3.66
N PRO A 710 34.83 -15.74 -2.54
CA PRO A 710 34.88 -17.05 -1.86
C PRO A 710 33.71 -17.36 -0.91
N LEU A 711 32.76 -16.44 -0.72
CA LEU A 711 31.63 -16.67 0.18
C LEU A 711 30.65 -17.71 -0.38
N ARG A 712 30.13 -18.62 0.45
CA ARG A 712 29.11 -19.58 0.01
C ARG A 712 27.73 -18.94 -0.08
N GLY A 713 26.92 -19.41 -1.02
CA GLY A 713 25.53 -19.00 -1.19
C GLY A 713 25.32 -17.78 -2.08
N ARG A 714 24.10 -17.26 -2.00
CA ARG A 714 23.55 -16.10 -2.74
C ARG A 714 22.41 -15.48 -1.93
N LYS A 715 21.78 -14.42 -2.46
CA LYS A 715 20.50 -13.87 -1.98
C LYS A 715 19.54 -14.93 -1.42
N GLY A 716 18.95 -14.64 -0.25
CA GLY A 716 18.02 -15.52 0.46
C GLY A 716 18.66 -16.69 1.22
N SER A 717 19.95 -16.98 1.02
CA SER A 717 20.63 -18.08 1.72
C SER A 717 21.14 -17.70 3.12
N ARG A 718 21.33 -18.73 3.96
CA ARG A 718 21.85 -18.64 5.33
C ARG A 718 23.37 -18.39 5.44
N TYR A 719 24.05 -18.52 4.31
CA TYR A 719 25.51 -18.47 4.18
C TYR A 719 26.00 -17.04 3.94
N GLU A 720 27.31 -16.79 4.08
CA GLU A 720 27.91 -15.44 4.03
C GLU A 720 27.54 -14.68 2.74
N GLY A 721 27.48 -15.37 1.59
CA GLY A 721 27.11 -14.77 0.31
C GLY A 721 25.65 -14.34 0.20
N GLY A 722 24.80 -14.68 1.18
CA GLY A 722 23.42 -14.21 1.28
C GLY A 722 23.21 -12.98 2.16
N THR A 723 24.15 -12.65 3.06
CA THR A 723 23.97 -11.60 4.07
C THR A 723 25.12 -10.61 4.19
N ARG A 724 26.33 -10.95 3.76
CA ARG A 724 27.50 -10.08 3.80
C ARG A 724 27.51 -9.18 2.56
N ILE A 725 27.64 -7.88 2.78
CA ILE A 725 27.43 -6.83 1.77
C ILE A 725 28.69 -5.97 1.59
N PRO A 726 28.94 -5.40 0.41
CA PRO A 726 29.94 -4.34 0.28
C PRO A 726 29.45 -3.12 1.05
N MET A 727 30.34 -2.45 1.79
CA MET A 727 30.03 -1.19 2.47
C MET A 727 31.23 -0.25 2.47
N ILE A 728 31.04 0.97 1.98
CA ILE A 728 32.06 2.02 1.92
C ILE A 728 31.45 3.30 2.47
N VAL A 729 32.16 3.97 3.38
CA VAL A 729 31.76 5.28 3.92
C VAL A 729 32.88 6.28 3.65
N GLY A 730 32.54 7.43 3.08
CA GLY A 730 33.50 8.48 2.76
C GLY A 730 32.82 9.82 2.47
N TRP A 731 33.60 10.88 2.40
CA TRP A 731 33.12 12.17 1.90
C TRP A 731 33.12 12.17 0.37
N ALA A 732 32.09 12.78 -0.25
CA ALA A 732 32.02 12.91 -1.71
C ALA A 732 33.25 13.66 -2.27
N GLU A 733 33.77 14.62 -1.49
CA GLU A 733 35.09 15.21 -1.68
C GLU A 733 35.82 15.31 -0.33
N VAL A 734 37.08 14.91 -0.30
CA VAL A 734 37.97 15.06 0.87
C VAL A 734 38.48 16.49 0.95
N ASP A 735 38.26 17.14 2.09
CA ASP A 735 38.67 18.52 2.37
C ASP A 735 38.91 18.70 3.87
N SER A 736 40.18 18.71 4.28
CA SER A 736 40.58 18.89 5.68
C SER A 736 40.29 20.29 6.26
N SER A 737 39.88 21.25 5.43
CA SER A 737 39.42 22.57 5.88
C SER A 737 37.92 22.58 6.23
N SER A 738 37.15 21.58 5.77
CA SER A 738 35.72 21.45 6.06
C SER A 738 35.48 21.16 7.55
N PRO A 739 34.72 22.01 8.29
CA PRO A 739 34.53 21.83 9.73
C PRO A 739 33.91 20.49 10.13
N ILE A 740 33.03 19.93 9.30
CA ILE A 740 32.43 18.62 9.59
C ILE A 740 33.44 17.47 9.37
N GLN A 741 34.40 17.63 8.46
CA GLN A 741 35.51 16.67 8.31
C GLN A 741 36.55 16.82 9.42
N GLN A 742 36.62 17.96 10.10
CA GLN A 742 37.44 18.08 11.33
C GLN A 742 36.81 17.34 12.51
N GLU A 743 35.48 17.22 12.56
CA GLU A 743 34.80 16.38 13.55
C GLU A 743 34.79 14.88 13.17
N TYR A 744 34.61 14.57 11.89
CA TYR A 744 34.52 13.22 11.33
C TYR A 744 35.46 13.09 10.10
N PRO A 745 36.78 12.95 10.31
CA PRO A 745 37.76 12.94 9.22
C PRO A 745 37.63 11.78 8.24
N ILE A 746 37.04 10.65 8.67
CA ILE A 746 36.96 9.37 7.95
C ILE A 746 38.34 8.96 7.38
N PRO A 747 39.13 8.15 8.11
CA PRO A 747 40.46 7.73 7.65
C PRO A 747 40.44 7.23 6.19
N GLN A 748 41.22 7.90 5.33
CA GLN A 748 41.26 7.63 3.89
C GLN A 748 41.98 6.32 3.57
N ASN A 749 41.54 5.64 2.50
CA ASN A 749 42.03 4.34 2.07
C ASN A 749 42.13 3.33 3.23
N SER A 750 41.20 3.41 4.19
CA SER A 750 41.24 2.61 5.40
C SER A 750 40.31 1.40 5.31
N VAL A 751 40.54 0.45 6.20
CA VAL A 751 39.74 -0.76 6.32
C VAL A 751 39.37 -0.99 7.77
N ASN A 752 38.11 -1.33 7.99
CA ASN A 752 37.59 -1.78 9.27
C ASN A 752 37.13 -3.23 9.13
N HIS A 753 37.53 -4.06 10.09
CA HIS A 753 37.26 -5.50 10.11
C HIS A 753 36.21 -5.89 11.15
N ASP A 754 35.65 -4.95 11.89
CA ASP A 754 34.60 -5.23 12.86
C ASP A 754 33.28 -5.58 12.16
N ILE A 755 32.51 -6.45 12.81
CA ILE A 755 31.15 -6.78 12.38
C ILE A 755 30.27 -5.53 12.52
N VAL A 756 29.69 -5.07 11.41
CA VAL A 756 28.69 -3.98 11.36
C VAL A 756 27.46 -4.42 10.57
N ALA A 757 26.33 -3.75 10.75
CA ALA A 757 25.04 -4.13 10.18
C ALA A 757 24.25 -2.95 9.59
N ILE A 758 23.36 -3.23 8.63
CA ILE A 758 22.56 -2.23 7.93
C ILE A 758 21.69 -1.36 8.86
N TRP A 759 21.26 -1.92 10.00
CA TRP A 759 20.46 -1.22 11.00
C TRP A 759 21.27 -0.28 11.91
N ASP A 760 22.61 -0.34 11.89
CA ASP A 760 23.47 0.62 12.59
C ASP A 760 23.46 2.02 11.95
N ILE A 761 23.11 2.11 10.66
CA ILE A 761 23.08 3.36 9.90
C ILE A 761 22.08 4.36 10.49
N TYR A 762 20.95 3.89 11.03
CA TYR A 762 19.93 4.73 11.67
C TYR A 762 20.50 5.51 12.87
N PRO A 763 20.96 4.88 13.97
CA PRO A 763 21.51 5.60 15.12
C PRO A 763 22.80 6.36 14.76
N THR A 764 23.59 5.86 13.81
CA THR A 764 24.81 6.53 13.34
C THR A 764 24.51 7.88 12.70
N ILE A 765 23.56 7.94 11.76
CA ILE A 765 23.15 9.21 11.14
C ILE A 765 22.57 10.14 12.21
N LEU A 766 21.73 9.66 13.13
CA LEU A 766 21.19 10.52 14.18
C LEU A 766 22.30 11.10 15.09
N ASN A 767 23.27 10.30 15.55
CA ASN A 767 24.38 10.82 16.37
C ASN A 767 25.26 11.81 15.59
N MET A 768 25.60 11.50 14.33
CA MET A 768 26.34 12.43 13.47
C MET A 768 25.68 13.81 13.40
N LEU A 769 24.34 13.84 13.31
CA LEU A 769 23.54 15.04 13.21
C LEU A 769 23.12 15.64 14.57
N LYS A 770 23.62 15.10 15.69
CA LYS A 770 23.25 15.47 17.07
C LYS A 770 21.76 15.31 17.40
N LEU A 771 21.07 14.46 16.63
CA LEU A 771 19.67 14.10 16.84
C LEU A 771 19.57 12.95 17.84
N LYS A 772 18.48 12.92 18.61
CA LYS A 772 18.17 11.84 19.54
C LYS A 772 17.29 10.80 18.86
N VAL A 773 17.44 9.53 19.25
CA VAL A 773 16.45 8.50 18.93
C VAL A 773 15.09 8.94 19.52
N PRO A 774 13.98 8.92 18.76
CA PRO A 774 12.67 9.30 19.26
C PRO A 774 12.23 8.50 20.50
N VAL A 775 11.57 9.17 21.44
CA VAL A 775 11.09 8.52 22.68
C VAL A 775 10.12 7.39 22.34
N GLY A 776 10.37 6.19 22.88
CA GLY A 776 9.58 4.99 22.63
C GLY A 776 9.97 4.21 21.37
N HIS A 777 10.86 4.73 20.51
CA HIS A 777 11.39 3.97 19.38
C HIS A 777 12.57 3.10 19.83
N GLN A 778 12.37 1.78 19.84
CA GLN A 778 13.44 0.82 20.12
C GLN A 778 14.35 0.68 18.89
N VAL A 779 15.67 0.75 19.11
CA VAL A 779 16.70 0.56 18.08
C VAL A 779 17.59 -0.62 18.51
N ASP A 780 17.88 -1.52 17.56
CA ASP A 780 18.82 -2.64 17.72
C ASP A 780 20.23 -2.30 17.20
N GLY A 781 20.36 -1.25 16.38
CA GLY A 781 21.65 -0.77 15.88
C GLY A 781 22.49 -0.03 16.91
N GLU A 782 23.79 -0.12 16.70
CA GLU A 782 24.80 0.60 17.46
C GLU A 782 25.29 1.80 16.63
N ASP A 783 25.67 2.89 17.28
CA ASP A 783 26.31 4.01 16.59
C ASP A 783 27.75 3.65 16.21
N ILE A 784 28.05 3.64 14.92
CA ILE A 784 29.37 3.34 14.36
C ILE A 784 30.13 4.60 13.92
N SER A 785 29.61 5.80 14.25
CA SER A 785 30.28 7.08 13.99
C SER A 785 31.67 7.25 14.66
N PRO A 786 32.04 6.56 15.77
CA PRO A 786 33.43 6.58 16.27
C PRO A 786 34.47 6.12 15.23
N TYR A 787 34.17 5.13 14.37
CA TYR A 787 35.10 4.76 13.29
C TYR A 787 35.30 5.92 12.29
N PHE A 788 34.25 6.72 12.05
CA PHE A 788 34.32 7.90 11.17
C PHE A 788 35.13 9.04 11.80
N ARG A 789 35.23 9.06 13.13
CA ARG A 789 36.18 9.92 13.88
C ARG A 789 37.62 9.42 13.83
N GLY A 790 37.85 8.21 13.33
CA GLY A 790 39.15 7.55 13.35
C GLY A 790 39.52 6.95 14.72
N ASP A 791 38.53 6.71 15.59
CA ASP A 791 38.75 6.01 16.86
C ASP A 791 39.00 4.52 16.59
N SER A 792 40.25 4.09 16.75
CA SER A 792 40.69 2.70 16.61
C SER A 792 40.58 1.89 17.91
N SER A 793 40.13 2.50 19.01
CA SER A 793 39.85 1.82 20.28
C SER A 793 38.38 1.41 20.43
N PHE A 794 37.50 2.10 19.71
CA PHE A 794 36.10 1.70 19.59
C PHE A 794 35.97 0.40 18.80
N HIS A 795 35.23 -0.54 19.36
CA HIS A 795 34.72 -1.71 18.67
C HIS A 795 33.23 -1.83 18.95
N ARG A 796 32.43 -1.90 17.90
CA ARG A 796 31.02 -2.31 17.99
C ARG A 796 30.93 -3.70 18.64
N THR A 797 29.79 -4.06 19.22
CA THR A 797 29.56 -5.46 19.64
C THR A 797 29.83 -6.40 18.46
N GLN A 798 30.80 -7.31 18.64
CA GLN A 798 31.21 -8.28 17.61
C GLN A 798 30.21 -9.45 17.52
N LYS A 799 28.93 -9.12 17.32
CA LYS A 799 27.81 -10.06 17.26
C LYS A 799 26.72 -9.53 16.33
N ILE A 800 26.14 -10.44 15.55
CA ILE A 800 24.92 -10.24 14.77
C ILE A 800 24.10 -11.53 14.76
N PHE A 801 22.82 -11.41 14.43
CA PHE A 801 21.94 -12.55 14.16
C PHE A 801 21.00 -12.24 13.00
N GLN A 802 20.48 -13.28 12.37
CA GLN A 802 19.48 -13.20 11.31
C GLN A 802 18.38 -14.23 11.57
N HIS A 803 17.14 -13.86 11.24
CA HIS A 803 15.99 -14.73 11.40
C HIS A 803 15.20 -14.81 10.09
N PHE A 804 15.12 -16.01 9.51
CA PHE A 804 14.45 -16.25 8.25
C PHE A 804 13.47 -17.44 8.37
N PRO A 805 12.31 -17.23 9.02
CA PRO A 805 11.33 -18.28 9.27
C PRO A 805 10.44 -18.55 8.03
N HIS A 806 11.03 -18.71 6.84
CA HIS A 806 10.31 -18.81 5.56
C HIS A 806 10.80 -19.94 4.65
N HIS A 807 9.92 -20.39 3.75
CA HIS A 807 10.28 -21.22 2.59
C HIS A 807 10.64 -20.34 1.40
N HIS A 808 11.91 -20.38 0.97
CA HIS A 808 12.42 -19.67 -0.21
C HIS A 808 13.14 -20.62 -1.18
N SER A 809 13.29 -20.22 -2.44
CA SER A 809 13.88 -21.05 -3.51
C SER A 809 15.29 -21.58 -3.24
N TYR A 810 16.06 -20.87 -2.40
CA TYR A 810 17.47 -21.16 -2.10
C TYR A 810 17.73 -21.54 -0.64
N ALA A 811 16.74 -21.42 0.24
CA ALA A 811 16.85 -21.81 1.64
C ALA A 811 15.48 -22.03 2.28
N ASN A 812 15.42 -23.02 3.15
CA ASN A 812 14.26 -23.32 3.98
C ASN A 812 14.56 -22.93 5.42
N PHE A 813 13.62 -22.23 6.06
CA PHE A 813 13.47 -21.99 7.50
C PHE A 813 14.77 -22.10 8.30
N TYR A 814 15.40 -20.95 8.58
CA TYR A 814 16.67 -20.91 9.32
C TYR A 814 16.80 -19.68 10.21
N SER A 815 17.73 -19.78 11.17
CA SER A 815 18.24 -18.66 11.96
C SER A 815 19.77 -18.77 12.03
N THR A 816 20.47 -17.64 12.10
CA THR A 816 21.94 -17.63 12.23
C THR A 816 22.38 -16.63 13.28
N CYS A 817 23.50 -16.91 13.94
CA CYS A 817 24.20 -15.94 14.79
C CYS A 817 25.70 -16.02 14.50
N ARG A 818 26.35 -14.86 14.33
CA ARG A 818 27.80 -14.73 14.28
C ARG A 818 28.26 -14.00 15.54
N LYS A 819 29.31 -14.51 16.21
CA LYS A 819 29.97 -13.89 17.35
C LYS A 819 31.49 -14.00 17.15
N GLY A 820 32.15 -12.88 16.86
CA GLY A 820 33.56 -12.83 16.46
C GLY A 820 33.83 -13.69 15.21
N ASP A 821 34.75 -14.63 15.32
CA ASP A 821 35.13 -15.54 14.22
C ASP A 821 34.08 -16.66 13.98
N TRP A 822 33.21 -16.95 14.95
CA TRP A 822 32.31 -18.11 14.90
C TRP A 822 30.92 -17.76 14.39
N LYS A 823 30.36 -18.61 13.55
CA LYS A 823 28.99 -18.52 13.02
C LYS A 823 28.26 -19.83 13.24
N VAL A 824 27.10 -19.76 13.89
CA VAL A 824 26.17 -20.87 14.05
C VAL A 824 24.95 -20.67 13.14
N ILE A 825 24.46 -21.77 12.60
CA ILE A 825 23.26 -21.83 11.76
C ILE A 825 22.36 -22.92 12.31
N TYR A 826 21.07 -22.62 12.46
CA TYR A 826 20.04 -23.57 12.83
C TYR A 826 19.03 -23.73 11.70
N ASN A 827 18.81 -24.98 11.26
CA ASN A 827 17.90 -25.37 10.20
C ASN A 827 16.65 -26.03 10.79
N TYR A 828 15.53 -25.32 10.81
CA TYR A 828 14.27 -25.82 11.40
C TYR A 828 13.75 -27.07 10.67
N MET A 829 14.05 -27.19 9.37
CA MET A 829 13.68 -28.36 8.57
C MET A 829 14.30 -29.65 9.08
N ASP A 830 15.56 -29.64 9.48
CA ASP A 830 16.30 -30.84 9.82
C ASP A 830 15.86 -31.39 11.20
N GLN A 831 15.40 -30.51 12.11
CA GLN A 831 14.81 -30.92 13.39
C GLN A 831 13.39 -31.50 13.26
N TYR A 832 12.57 -30.96 12.35
CA TYR A 832 11.13 -31.24 12.32
C TYR A 832 10.65 -32.08 11.12
N ALA A 833 11.49 -32.31 10.10
CA ALA A 833 11.17 -33.18 8.96
C ALA A 833 11.60 -34.63 9.20
N HIS A 834 10.70 -35.43 9.78
CA HIS A 834 10.85 -36.89 9.85
C HIS A 834 10.58 -37.62 8.52
N THR A 835 10.55 -36.90 7.40
CA THR A 835 10.16 -37.40 6.08
C THR A 835 11.22 -37.09 5.03
N ASP A 836 11.41 -38.01 4.09
CA ASP A 836 12.17 -37.79 2.85
C ASP A 836 11.43 -36.78 1.96
N LEU A 837 11.48 -35.50 2.34
CA LEU A 837 10.99 -34.38 1.54
C LEU A 837 11.95 -34.13 0.38
N TYR A 838 11.95 -35.05 -0.59
CA TYR A 838 12.45 -34.82 -1.92
C TYR A 838 11.62 -33.69 -2.56
N SER A 839 12.07 -32.45 -2.39
CA SER A 839 11.59 -31.37 -3.23
C SER A 839 12.02 -31.64 -4.67
N GLY A 840 11.33 -31.03 -5.65
CA GLY A 840 11.77 -31.07 -7.06
C GLY A 840 13.18 -30.51 -7.29
N ASN A 841 13.77 -29.86 -6.27
CA ASN A 841 15.10 -29.27 -6.26
C ASN A 841 16.15 -30.16 -5.55
N GLY A 842 15.82 -31.40 -5.18
CA GLY A 842 16.78 -32.40 -4.69
C GLY A 842 17.28 -32.20 -3.25
N TYR A 843 16.57 -31.43 -2.41
CA TYR A 843 16.85 -31.37 -0.97
C TYR A 843 16.45 -32.70 -0.31
N ARG A 844 17.21 -33.14 0.72
CA ARG A 844 16.91 -34.34 1.52
C ARG A 844 17.28 -34.08 2.98
N THR A 845 16.27 -33.87 3.83
CA THR A 845 16.39 -33.34 5.21
C THR A 845 16.31 -34.41 6.29
N ALA A 846 15.74 -35.59 5.99
CA ALA A 846 15.52 -36.64 6.99
C ALA A 846 16.84 -37.11 7.63
N GLY A 847 16.96 -36.95 8.95
CA GLY A 847 18.08 -37.45 9.73
C GLY A 847 19.34 -36.56 9.74
N ARG A 848 19.26 -35.31 9.26
CA ARG A 848 20.34 -34.34 9.43
C ARG A 848 20.37 -33.78 10.86
N PHE A 849 21.56 -33.49 11.37
CA PHE A 849 21.73 -32.70 12.58
C PHE A 849 21.32 -31.24 12.26
N PRO A 850 20.45 -30.58 13.04
CA PRO A 850 19.87 -29.30 12.66
C PRO A 850 20.80 -28.09 12.85
N TRP A 851 21.93 -28.30 13.50
CA TRP A 851 22.93 -27.28 13.78
C TRP A 851 24.12 -27.40 12.82
N GLN A 852 24.63 -26.25 12.39
CA GLN A 852 25.90 -26.12 11.66
C GLN A 852 26.77 -25.08 12.34
N LEU A 853 28.09 -25.28 12.35
CA LEU A 853 29.06 -24.41 13.02
C LEU A 853 30.27 -24.16 12.13
N PHE A 854 30.59 -22.89 11.88
CA PHE A 854 31.71 -22.48 11.04
C PHE A 854 32.61 -21.47 11.78
N ASN A 855 33.91 -21.56 11.52
CA ASN A 855 34.90 -20.56 11.91
C ASN A 855 35.28 -19.76 10.66
N LEU A 856 34.74 -18.55 10.52
CA LEU A 856 34.86 -17.72 9.33
C LEU A 856 36.25 -17.10 9.11
N LYS A 857 37.13 -17.16 10.11
CA LYS A 857 38.52 -16.71 9.99
C LYS A 857 39.36 -17.71 9.19
N ASP A 858 39.16 -19.00 9.47
CA ASP A 858 39.88 -20.09 8.81
C ASP A 858 39.11 -20.65 7.60
N ASP A 859 37.78 -20.50 7.59
CA ASP A 859 36.85 -21.01 6.58
C ASP A 859 35.76 -19.97 6.22
N ILE A 860 36.16 -18.91 5.51
CA ILE A 860 35.25 -17.87 5.01
C ILE A 860 34.22 -18.40 3.98
N GLY A 861 34.50 -19.57 3.37
CA GLY A 861 33.60 -20.27 2.46
C GLY A 861 32.62 -21.20 3.18
N GLU A 862 32.65 -21.27 4.51
CA GLU A 862 31.80 -22.12 5.36
C GLU A 862 31.81 -23.61 4.91
N SER A 863 32.89 -24.08 4.29
CA SER A 863 32.98 -25.39 3.65
C SER A 863 33.17 -26.55 4.63
N ASN A 864 33.58 -26.29 5.87
CA ASN A 864 33.85 -27.30 6.89
C ASN A 864 32.93 -27.12 8.11
N ASP A 865 31.86 -27.93 8.18
CA ASP A 865 30.88 -27.90 9.26
C ASP A 865 31.40 -28.63 10.51
N LEU A 866 31.62 -27.86 11.58
CA LEU A 866 32.18 -28.32 12.85
C LEU A 866 31.12 -28.69 13.90
N ALA A 867 29.82 -28.64 13.57
CA ALA A 867 28.76 -28.83 14.58
C ALA A 867 28.72 -30.22 15.23
N GLN A 868 29.32 -31.24 14.59
CA GLN A 868 29.44 -32.60 15.11
C GLN A 868 30.89 -32.97 15.50
N ASP A 869 31.82 -32.01 15.52
CA ASP A 869 33.17 -32.22 16.06
C ASP A 869 33.09 -32.24 17.61
N PRO A 870 33.47 -33.35 18.29
CA PRO A 870 33.50 -33.41 19.74
C PRO A 870 34.32 -32.28 20.38
N ALA A 871 35.37 -31.79 19.71
CA ALA A 871 36.19 -30.69 20.20
C ALA A 871 35.49 -29.32 20.15
N GLN A 872 34.30 -29.22 19.55
CA GLN A 872 33.54 -27.97 19.38
C GLN A 872 32.15 -28.01 20.04
N GLN A 873 31.81 -29.05 20.81
CA GLN A 873 30.48 -29.17 21.44
C GLN A 873 30.18 -28.01 22.40
N GLU A 874 31.11 -27.65 23.28
CA GLU A 874 31.04 -26.47 24.17
C GLU A 874 30.83 -25.18 23.36
N ARG A 875 31.55 -25.02 22.23
CA ARG A 875 31.38 -23.88 21.33
C ARG A 875 29.98 -23.84 20.74
N LEU A 876 29.45 -24.97 20.30
CA LEU A 876 28.11 -25.05 19.73
C LEU A 876 27.04 -24.75 20.79
N MET A 877 27.16 -25.26 22.02
CA MET A 877 26.22 -24.95 23.11
C MET A 877 26.15 -23.44 23.40
N ARG A 878 27.30 -22.79 23.62
CA ARG A 878 27.37 -21.34 23.87
C ARG A 878 26.85 -20.50 22.69
N MET A 879 27.13 -20.92 21.45
CA MET A 879 26.61 -20.24 20.25
C MET A 879 25.11 -20.45 20.04
N ALA A 880 24.58 -21.63 20.35
CA ALA A 880 23.15 -21.95 20.31
C ALA A 880 22.37 -21.10 21.33
N ARG A 881 22.83 -21.03 22.59
CA ARG A 881 22.27 -20.13 23.61
C ARG A 881 22.32 -18.67 23.18
N SER A 882 23.45 -18.22 22.61
CA SER A 882 23.54 -16.85 22.07
C SER A 882 22.46 -16.59 21.01
N LEU A 883 22.27 -17.48 20.02
CA LEU A 883 21.24 -17.31 18.99
C LEU A 883 19.82 -17.23 19.59
N ILE A 884 19.49 -18.15 20.49
CA ILE A 884 18.20 -18.21 21.17
C ILE A 884 17.92 -16.94 21.97
N ARG A 885 18.91 -16.49 22.77
CA ARG A 885 18.81 -15.30 23.61
C ARG A 885 18.56 -14.04 22.75
N GLU A 886 19.25 -13.87 21.62
CA GLU A 886 18.96 -12.76 20.67
C GLU A 886 17.53 -12.81 20.14
N LEU A 887 17.05 -13.98 19.67
CA LEU A 887 15.71 -14.12 19.11
C LEU A 887 14.61 -13.85 20.15
N ARG A 888 14.81 -14.23 21.41
CA ARG A 888 13.88 -13.91 22.52
C ARG A 888 13.91 -12.42 22.86
N GLN A 889 15.08 -11.77 22.87
CA GLN A 889 15.21 -10.31 23.05
C GLN A 889 14.59 -9.50 21.90
N ALA A 890 14.54 -10.07 20.69
CA ALA A 890 13.87 -9.49 19.54
C ALA A 890 12.35 -9.71 19.50
N ASP A 891 11.76 -10.50 20.41
CA ASP A 891 10.37 -10.98 20.32
C ASP A 891 10.09 -11.65 18.94
N ALA A 892 11.01 -12.50 18.50
CA ALA A 892 11.01 -13.11 17.17
C ALA A 892 9.84 -14.11 16.98
N GLN A 893 9.30 -14.14 15.76
CA GLN A 893 8.23 -15.07 15.39
C GLN A 893 8.77 -16.34 14.73
N TYR A 894 8.73 -17.46 15.45
CA TYR A 894 9.19 -18.75 14.97
C TYR A 894 8.24 -19.40 13.94
N PRO A 895 8.73 -20.31 13.07
CA PRO A 895 7.87 -21.06 12.15
C PRO A 895 6.78 -21.86 12.86
N VAL A 896 5.69 -22.16 12.15
CA VAL A 896 4.52 -22.86 12.69
C VAL A 896 4.49 -24.29 12.18
N LEU A 897 4.48 -25.27 13.08
CA LEU A 897 4.32 -26.69 12.76
C LEU A 897 2.87 -26.97 12.33
N THR A 898 2.71 -27.78 11.29
CA THR A 898 1.40 -28.09 10.71
C THR A 898 1.12 -29.59 10.62
N ARG A 899 -0.16 -29.94 10.68
CA ARG A 899 -0.66 -31.30 10.41
C ARG A 899 -1.99 -31.17 9.67
N ASN A 900 -2.09 -31.78 8.50
CA ASN A 900 -3.27 -31.67 7.62
C ASN A 900 -3.67 -30.20 7.35
N GLY A 901 -2.69 -29.31 7.20
CA GLY A 901 -2.89 -27.88 6.98
C GLY A 901 -3.25 -27.04 8.22
N GLN A 902 -3.52 -27.66 9.38
CA GLN A 902 -3.78 -26.94 10.63
C GLN A 902 -2.51 -26.77 11.46
N ALA A 903 -2.40 -25.64 12.18
CA ALA A 903 -1.31 -25.40 13.11
C ALA A 903 -1.42 -26.34 14.33
N VAL A 904 -0.32 -26.99 14.70
CA VAL A 904 -0.25 -27.92 15.85
C VAL A 904 0.80 -27.53 16.89
N GLY A 905 1.64 -26.53 16.60
CA GLY A 905 2.63 -26.02 17.54
C GLY A 905 3.55 -24.99 16.89
N THR A 906 4.45 -24.44 17.69
CA THR A 906 5.52 -23.54 17.23
C THR A 906 6.81 -24.33 17.11
N ALA A 907 7.54 -24.14 16.01
CA ALA A 907 8.83 -24.76 15.76
C ALA A 907 9.94 -23.97 16.49
N TYR A 908 10.02 -24.10 17.82
CA TYR A 908 11.11 -23.48 18.58
C TYR A 908 12.47 -24.11 18.25
N ILE A 909 13.54 -23.35 18.49
CA ILE A 909 14.90 -23.90 18.50
C ILE A 909 15.04 -24.77 19.76
N ARG A 910 15.74 -25.90 19.66
CA ARG A 910 16.15 -26.71 20.81
C ARG A 910 17.66 -26.69 20.94
N MET A 911 18.15 -26.69 22.16
CA MET A 911 19.57 -26.87 22.45
C MET A 911 20.11 -28.18 21.83
N PRO A 912 21.39 -28.22 21.41
CA PRO A 912 22.06 -29.46 21.03
C PRO A 912 22.01 -30.50 22.17
N ASP A 913 21.77 -31.77 21.82
CA ASP A 913 21.66 -32.87 22.78
C ASP A 913 23.04 -33.46 23.09
N PHE A 914 23.81 -32.76 23.94
CA PHE A 914 25.12 -33.17 24.43
C PHE A 914 25.10 -33.32 25.96
N PRO A 915 24.81 -34.51 26.52
CA PRO A 915 24.54 -34.69 27.95
C PRO A 915 25.77 -34.55 28.87
N ASP A 916 26.97 -34.64 28.31
CA ASP A 916 28.24 -34.60 29.06
C ASP A 916 28.96 -33.23 28.95
N VAL A 917 28.35 -32.23 28.28
CA VAL A 917 28.94 -30.89 28.16
C VAL A 917 28.59 -30.06 29.39
N ASP A 918 29.63 -29.59 30.06
CA ASP A 918 29.64 -28.56 31.10
C ASP A 918 30.47 -27.42 30.51
N SER A 919 29.80 -26.31 30.16
CA SER A 919 30.44 -25.24 29.40
C SER A 919 31.31 -24.32 30.26
N ASP A 920 30.91 -24.02 31.50
CA ASP A 920 31.62 -23.07 32.37
C ASP A 920 32.55 -23.72 33.41
N GLY A 921 32.44 -25.03 33.60
CA GLY A 921 33.34 -25.88 34.38
C GLY A 921 32.98 -25.96 35.87
N ASP A 922 31.72 -25.68 36.25
CA ASP A 922 31.28 -25.76 37.65
C ASP A 922 31.05 -27.20 38.16
N GLY A 923 30.91 -28.17 37.25
CA GLY A 923 30.62 -29.58 37.51
C GLY A 923 29.18 -30.01 37.26
N VAL A 924 28.32 -29.15 36.71
CA VAL A 924 26.93 -29.41 36.31
C VAL A 924 26.83 -29.35 34.77
N PRO A 925 26.28 -30.36 34.08
CA PRO A 925 26.13 -30.28 32.62
C PRO A 925 25.10 -29.23 32.18
N ASP A 926 25.35 -28.57 31.04
CA ASP A 926 24.49 -27.55 30.43
C ASP A 926 23.01 -27.95 30.37
N LEU A 927 22.72 -29.21 30.05
CA LEU A 927 21.36 -29.76 29.90
C LEU A 927 20.68 -30.13 31.25
N VAL A 928 21.42 -30.04 32.36
CA VAL A 928 20.87 -30.10 33.72
C VAL A 928 20.54 -28.70 34.23
N GLU A 929 21.33 -27.70 33.84
CA GLU A 929 21.09 -26.29 34.16
C GLU A 929 19.92 -25.71 33.34
N ASP A 930 19.97 -25.83 32.01
CA ASP A 930 18.83 -25.62 31.10
C ASP A 930 18.05 -26.94 30.97
N ALA A 931 17.43 -27.37 32.08
CA ALA A 931 16.71 -28.64 32.20
C ALA A 931 15.53 -28.76 31.21
N ASN A 932 15.06 -27.64 30.66
CA ASN A 932 13.98 -27.62 29.67
C ASN A 932 14.48 -27.48 28.21
N GLY A 933 15.78 -27.27 28.00
CA GLY A 933 16.49 -27.30 26.72
C GLY A 933 16.15 -26.15 25.77
N ASN A 934 15.71 -25.01 26.32
CA ASN A 934 15.20 -23.88 25.54
C ASN A 934 16.23 -22.77 25.29
N GLY A 935 17.43 -22.88 25.86
CA GLY A 935 18.58 -21.98 25.70
C GLY A 935 18.55 -20.67 26.50
N VAL A 936 17.62 -20.54 27.46
CA VAL A 936 17.54 -19.36 28.35
C VAL A 936 17.81 -19.75 29.80
N ILE A 937 17.59 -18.81 30.72
CA ILE A 937 17.64 -19.03 32.17
C ILE A 937 16.23 -18.73 32.66
N ASP A 938 15.42 -19.76 32.90
CA ASP A 938 14.07 -19.60 33.49
C ASP A 938 14.13 -19.70 35.04
N PRO A 939 13.08 -19.27 35.77
CA PRO A 939 13.14 -19.20 37.24
C PRO A 939 13.35 -20.56 37.92
N GLY A 940 14.54 -20.76 38.48
CA GLY A 940 14.95 -22.00 39.15
C GLY A 940 16.10 -22.73 38.44
N GLU A 941 16.48 -22.28 37.25
CA GLU A 941 17.66 -22.71 36.51
C GLU A 941 18.89 -21.87 36.89
N THR A 942 20.09 -22.43 36.73
CA THR A 942 21.37 -21.73 36.78
C THR A 942 21.76 -21.25 35.37
N ASP A 943 22.81 -20.44 35.22
CA ASP A 943 23.27 -20.00 33.89
C ASP A 943 24.50 -20.81 33.46
N PRO A 944 24.37 -21.77 32.51
CA PRO A 944 25.50 -22.60 32.05
C PRO A 944 26.61 -21.84 31.32
N ASP A 945 26.58 -20.49 31.33
CA ASP A 945 27.65 -19.61 30.82
C ASP A 945 28.46 -18.97 31.98
N ASP A 946 28.03 -19.11 33.24
CA ASP A 946 28.54 -18.42 34.44
C ASP A 946 28.56 -19.35 35.68
N ALA A 947 29.75 -19.91 35.96
CA ALA A 947 30.04 -20.78 37.10
C ALA A 947 29.83 -20.12 38.49
N SER A 948 29.52 -18.82 38.55
CA SER A 948 29.10 -18.15 39.80
C SER A 948 27.59 -18.19 40.04
N SER A 949 26.80 -18.62 39.05
CA SER A 949 25.35 -18.81 39.16
C SER A 949 24.97 -20.01 40.03
N PHE A 950 25.87 -20.99 40.19
CA PHE A 950 25.69 -22.16 41.04
C PHE A 950 25.56 -21.79 42.52
N VAL A 951 24.34 -21.93 43.04
CA VAL A 951 24.08 -21.87 44.48
C VAL A 951 24.02 -23.30 45.02
N PRO A 952 25.05 -23.81 45.73
CA PRO A 952 25.01 -25.15 46.27
C PRO A 952 23.83 -25.31 47.23
N ILE A 953 22.93 -26.25 46.90
CA ILE A 953 21.82 -26.64 47.77
C ILE A 953 22.43 -27.13 49.09
N ARG A 954 22.26 -26.34 50.16
CA ARG A 954 22.53 -26.82 51.51
C ARG A 954 21.56 -27.96 51.82
N GLN A 955 22.12 -29.17 51.98
CA GLN A 955 21.40 -30.36 52.46
C GLN A 955 20.76 -30.13 53.83
#